data_AF-A0A4Q0SXU5-F1
#
_entry.id   AF-A0A4Q0SXU5-F1
#
_cell.length_a   1.000
_cell.length_b   1.000
_cell.length_c   1.000
_cell.angle_alpha   90.00
_cell.angle_beta   90.00
_cell.angle_gamma   90.00
#
_symmetry.space_group_name_H-M   'P 1'
#
loop_
_entity.id
_entity.type
_entity.pdbx_description
1 polymer ?
#
loop_
_entity_poly.entity_id
_entity_poly.type
_entity_poly.pdbx_seq_one_letter_code
_entity_poly.pdbx_strand_id
1 'polypeptide(L)'
;MHSRSRSLLVVLVFLLSFAPAFAAAAKAAPAENSSNSIKLTATTTKNVSDCIHVEAVLLAEKLAAMQFGGFVGKHYAVVKTTVSNKCDNQQFILHDIYFDYRDWALSGVLNKQDTQTTAKASGTQKDPAAATKDTAASARDANTVAKKTNRQAAGKQQDDNGTASTESGKVATVGALDVEVQDEADAVWSVRNSMIKGLTLAGQVATGYAFLVSGEASKGINAYNSAFVQNLTNAWPDRRIDQEKNILSFGYRTDRTTAVAKDDHGSYYAFFPLETFLYPTLNKLFLRDPAIFLSSPEALLNAWLQPVSKSRTNKDLQPVIDMLLDLADAVDRRAANITGYQPPPVDIETDPKRKIANLLTDIGSPLEEVCDAAETEPSPHNKYLCLKYRGEKNLFQHASLNSVKIAVRGIMTVATNAVPPIIDKVVFDNEKTGAALWTLSTPSDGTPVASPPGCTLTDAPKTLTATVTGKFLTAGTPAITSITLADGTTADTDCYIGKIIADPLKSGDGSIPFSVQLLQTLESGAKLSFQVTRTVDPSDEPGGGDSGSANKQLTSSTYDYTLQFEPGAPQLTAVAIDKDTDPASWKPGATLTGEVTGTNLTGATLTATALPPDGKSVTLSPTTTTSSPAKLTFSLTLPAQAIPAGSQLTFIANHASATGAKLTSNSSRYSVPKTATTPTTSSNSTSKITTRKPAAPKPKHQ
;
A
#
# COMPACT_ATOMS: atom_id res chain seq x y z
N MET A 1 42.07 33.77 37.34
CA MET A 1 41.50 32.50 36.85
C MET A 1 40.61 31.90 37.93
N HIS A 2 39.28 32.14 37.98
CA HIS A 2 38.29 31.39 38.79
C HIS A 2 36.86 31.99 38.63
N SER A 3 36.36 32.16 37.40
CA SER A 3 35.00 32.72 37.20
C SER A 3 34.22 32.16 36.00
N ARG A 4 34.82 31.35 35.11
CA ARG A 4 34.11 30.83 33.92
C ARG A 4 33.62 29.37 34.00
N SER A 5 33.80 28.69 35.15
CA SER A 5 33.42 27.27 35.29
C SER A 5 31.95 27.05 35.74
N ARG A 6 31.23 28.10 36.16
CA ARG A 6 29.88 27.95 36.73
C ARG A 6 28.75 27.89 35.69
N SER A 7 28.93 28.46 34.49
CA SER A 7 27.88 28.45 33.46
C SER A 7 27.76 27.11 32.71
N LEU A 8 28.84 26.34 32.59
CA LEU A 8 28.81 25.03 31.91
C LEU A 8 28.14 23.95 32.78
N LEU A 9 28.27 24.06 34.12
CA LEU A 9 27.69 23.12 35.07
C LEU A 9 26.15 23.25 35.16
N VAL A 10 25.62 24.46 34.98
CA VAL A 10 24.15 24.71 35.04
C VAL A 10 23.43 24.12 33.84
N VAL A 11 24.06 24.10 32.65
CA VAL A 11 23.48 23.49 31.44
C VAL A 11 23.51 21.95 31.52
N LEU A 12 24.55 21.37 32.13
CA LEU A 12 24.67 19.92 32.27
C LEU A 12 23.67 19.34 33.31
N VAL A 13 23.40 20.07 34.40
CA VAL A 13 22.44 19.65 35.45
C VAL A 13 20.99 19.74 34.96
N PHE A 14 20.67 20.68 34.06
CA PHE A 14 19.33 20.79 33.48
C PHE A 14 18.98 19.63 32.52
N LEU A 15 19.99 19.03 31.86
CA LEU A 15 19.80 17.90 30.94
C LEU A 15 19.65 16.53 31.65
N LEU A 16 20.15 16.38 32.89
CA LEU A 16 20.09 15.13 33.65
C LEU A 16 18.81 14.93 34.46
N SER A 17 17.89 15.91 34.48
CA SER A 17 16.71 15.89 35.35
C SER A 17 15.42 15.36 34.68
N PHE A 18 15.46 14.95 33.41
CA PHE A 18 14.28 14.54 32.62
C PHE A 18 14.16 13.03 32.32
N ALA A 19 14.91 12.17 33.04
CA ALA A 19 15.11 10.77 32.65
C ALA A 19 14.43 9.72 33.57
N PRO A 20 13.12 9.80 33.89
CA PRO A 20 12.36 8.54 33.80
C PRO A 20 10.86 8.72 33.47
N ALA A 21 10.45 8.50 32.22
CA ALA A 21 9.05 8.14 31.88
C ALA A 21 8.87 7.67 30.42
N PHE A 22 9.78 6.89 29.82
CA PHE A 22 9.54 6.36 28.47
C PHE A 22 10.07 4.93 28.32
N ALA A 23 9.31 3.96 28.84
CA ALA A 23 9.48 2.56 28.51
C ALA A 23 8.13 1.83 28.62
N ALA A 24 7.30 1.94 27.58
CA ALA A 24 6.34 0.91 27.12
C ALA A 24 5.41 1.51 26.06
N ALA A 25 5.56 1.08 24.80
CA ALA A 25 4.45 0.80 23.87
C ALA A 25 5.00 0.60 22.44
N ALA A 26 5.21 -0.65 22.04
CA ALA A 26 5.26 -1.03 20.64
C ALA A 26 4.19 -2.09 20.38
N LYS A 27 3.35 -1.78 19.39
CA LYS A 27 2.62 -2.68 18.48
C LYS A 27 1.29 -3.29 18.94
N ALA A 28 0.22 -2.54 18.69
CA ALA A 28 -1.03 -3.03 18.11
C ALA A 28 -1.58 -1.91 17.19
N ALA A 29 -2.15 -2.25 16.04
CA ALA A 29 -2.95 -1.28 15.28
C ALA A 29 -4.06 -0.76 16.21
N PRO A 30 -4.26 0.55 16.36
CA PRO A 30 -5.28 1.06 17.27
C PRO A 30 -6.65 0.56 16.79
N ALA A 31 -7.32 -0.22 17.63
CA ALA A 31 -8.74 -0.49 17.44
C ALA A 31 -9.47 0.87 17.35
N GLU A 32 -10.27 1.06 16.30
CA GLU A 32 -11.10 2.25 16.11
C GLU A 32 -12.06 2.37 17.30
N ASN A 33 -11.75 3.23 18.27
CA ASN A 33 -12.73 3.69 19.23
C ASN A 33 -13.72 4.58 18.47
N SER A 34 -14.90 4.04 18.17
CA SER A 34 -16.00 4.67 17.43
C SER A 34 -16.53 5.97 18.05
N SER A 35 -16.06 6.37 19.23
CA SER A 35 -16.46 7.60 19.90
C SER A 35 -15.82 8.88 19.33
N ASN A 36 -14.79 8.77 18.49
CA ASN A 36 -13.98 9.92 18.04
C ASN A 36 -14.10 10.22 16.53
N SER A 37 -15.01 9.54 15.86
CA SER A 37 -15.24 9.66 14.42
C SER A 37 -16.69 10.00 14.17
N ILE A 38 -16.96 10.95 13.28
CA ILE A 38 -18.29 11.47 13.02
C ILE A 38 -18.73 11.05 11.62
N LYS A 39 -19.91 10.42 11.49
CA LYS A 39 -20.49 10.14 10.17
C LYS A 39 -21.01 11.42 9.54
N LEU A 40 -20.64 11.66 8.28
CA LEU A 40 -21.15 12.74 7.45
C LEU A 40 -22.13 12.18 6.42
N THR A 41 -23.08 13.00 5.99
CA THR A 41 -23.94 12.67 4.86
C THR A 41 -23.09 12.65 3.58
N ALA A 42 -22.96 11.48 2.97
CA ALA A 42 -22.30 11.32 1.68
C ALA A 42 -23.35 11.14 0.59
N THR A 43 -23.11 11.77 -0.55
CA THR A 43 -23.97 11.66 -1.73
C THR A 43 -23.11 11.38 -2.95
N THR A 44 -23.56 10.47 -3.80
CA THR A 44 -23.01 10.32 -5.13
C THR A 44 -23.62 11.40 -6.04
N THR A 45 -22.86 11.87 -7.02
CA THR A 45 -23.41 12.79 -8.03
C THR A 45 -24.39 12.06 -8.96
N LYS A 46 -25.36 12.78 -9.54
CA LYS A 46 -26.44 12.23 -10.40
C LYS A 46 -25.99 11.30 -11.55
N ASN A 47 -24.71 11.30 -11.91
CA ASN A 47 -24.15 10.47 -12.98
C ASN A 47 -23.63 9.11 -12.49
N VAL A 48 -23.82 8.78 -11.22
CA VAL A 48 -23.37 7.52 -10.62
C VAL A 48 -24.60 6.69 -10.27
N SER A 49 -24.59 5.42 -10.68
CA SER A 49 -25.66 4.45 -10.42
C SER A 49 -25.92 4.25 -8.91
N ASP A 50 -27.16 3.93 -8.53
CA ASP A 50 -27.58 3.64 -7.15
C ASP A 50 -26.83 2.45 -6.51
N CYS A 51 -26.09 1.66 -7.31
CA CYS A 51 -25.25 0.56 -6.83
C CYS A 51 -23.89 0.99 -6.25
N ILE A 52 -23.53 2.27 -6.30
CA ILE A 52 -22.36 2.80 -5.59
C ILE A 52 -22.79 3.35 -4.24
N HIS A 53 -22.27 2.77 -3.17
CA HIS A 53 -22.52 3.24 -1.81
C HIS A 53 -21.29 3.95 -1.25
N VAL A 54 -21.48 5.18 -0.81
CA VAL A 54 -20.44 6.03 -0.23
C VAL A 54 -20.75 6.27 1.24
N GLU A 55 -19.78 6.00 2.09
CA GLU A 55 -19.79 6.39 3.50
C GLU A 55 -18.68 7.40 3.74
N ALA A 56 -18.98 8.49 4.44
CA ALA A 56 -17.98 9.49 4.80
C ALA A 56 -17.92 9.68 6.31
N VAL A 57 -16.70 9.76 6.83
CA VAL A 57 -16.41 9.87 8.25
C VAL A 57 -15.37 10.95 8.48
N LEU A 58 -15.75 12.00 9.20
CA LEU A 58 -14.84 13.05 9.66
C LEU A 58 -14.01 12.55 10.83
N LEU A 59 -12.69 12.69 10.72
CA LEU A 59 -11.74 12.36 11.78
C LEU A 59 -11.53 13.57 12.71
N ALA A 60 -11.51 13.33 14.02
CA ALA A 60 -11.09 14.34 14.99
C ALA A 60 -9.61 14.72 14.82
N GLU A 61 -9.25 15.96 15.18
CA GLU A 61 -7.87 16.51 15.09
C GLU A 61 -6.83 15.51 15.60
N LYS A 62 -7.04 14.96 16.80
CA LYS A 62 -6.05 14.07 17.44
C LYS A 62 -5.82 12.78 16.65
N LEU A 63 -6.85 12.24 16.02
CA LEU A 63 -6.74 11.04 15.17
C LEU A 63 -6.05 11.39 13.85
N ALA A 64 -6.47 12.48 13.20
CA ALA A 64 -5.83 12.99 12.00
C ALA A 64 -4.34 13.29 12.23
N ALA A 65 -4.00 13.95 13.34
CA ALA A 65 -2.63 14.28 13.74
C ALA A 65 -1.77 13.05 14.01
N MET A 66 -2.36 12.00 14.59
CA MET A 66 -1.67 10.74 14.84
C MET A 66 -1.36 10.01 13.54
N GLN A 67 -2.31 10.00 12.60
CA GLN A 67 -2.23 9.21 11.37
C GLN A 67 -1.44 9.91 10.25
N PHE A 68 -1.62 11.23 10.11
CA PHE A 68 -1.11 12.04 9.00
C PHE A 68 -0.19 13.19 9.43
N GLY A 69 0.11 13.34 10.72
CA GLY A 69 1.01 14.39 11.21
C GLY A 69 0.28 15.61 11.79
N GLY A 70 0.96 16.29 12.71
CA GLY A 70 0.39 17.38 13.50
C GLY A 70 -0.01 18.61 12.70
N PHE A 71 0.61 18.83 11.53
CA PHE A 71 0.22 19.89 10.60
C PHE A 71 -1.14 19.58 9.98
N VAL A 72 -1.28 18.39 9.37
CA VAL A 72 -2.52 17.95 8.73
C VAL A 72 -3.69 18.03 9.71
N GLY A 73 -3.53 17.51 10.93
CA GLY A 73 -4.59 17.56 11.94
C GLY A 73 -5.05 18.98 12.32
N LYS A 74 -4.21 20.00 12.18
CA LYS A 74 -4.50 21.40 12.56
C LYS A 74 -5.00 22.26 11.42
N HIS A 75 -4.65 21.94 10.19
CA HIS A 75 -4.95 22.77 9.02
C HIS A 75 -6.03 22.16 8.12
N TYR A 76 -6.34 20.88 8.28
CA TYR A 76 -7.26 20.16 7.40
C TYR A 76 -8.36 19.45 8.18
N ALA A 77 -9.59 19.53 7.67
CA ALA A 77 -10.62 18.55 7.99
C ALA A 77 -10.34 17.28 7.17
N VAL A 78 -10.00 16.21 7.87
CA VAL A 78 -9.70 14.91 7.24
C VAL A 78 -10.95 14.06 7.23
N VAL A 79 -11.42 13.72 6.03
CA VAL A 79 -12.61 12.89 5.83
C VAL A 79 -12.21 11.57 5.20
N LYS A 80 -12.42 10.48 5.94
CA LYS A 80 -12.31 9.11 5.42
C LYS A 80 -13.58 8.82 4.62
N THR A 81 -13.43 8.60 3.33
CA THR A 81 -14.51 8.25 2.40
C THR A 81 -14.34 6.82 1.96
N THR A 82 -15.30 5.96 2.31
CA THR A 82 -15.37 4.58 1.85
C THR A 82 -16.31 4.52 0.66
N VAL A 83 -15.80 4.12 -0.50
CA VAL A 83 -16.59 3.92 -1.72
C VAL A 83 -16.68 2.43 -1.97
N SER A 84 -17.89 1.89 -1.96
CA SER A 84 -18.17 0.48 -2.28
C SER A 84 -18.91 0.38 -3.59
N ASN A 85 -18.44 -0.50 -4.47
CA ASN A 85 -19.02 -0.71 -5.79
C ASN A 85 -19.75 -2.06 -5.82
N LYS A 86 -21.09 -2.02 -5.80
CA LYS A 86 -21.94 -3.21 -5.92
C LYS A 86 -22.55 -3.35 -7.32
N CYS A 87 -21.96 -2.70 -8.31
CA CYS A 87 -22.47 -2.73 -9.67
C CYS A 87 -21.98 -3.99 -10.40
N ASP A 88 -22.90 -4.76 -10.97
CA ASP A 88 -22.59 -6.09 -11.52
C ASP A 88 -21.60 -6.08 -12.68
N ASN A 89 -21.59 -5.04 -13.51
CA ASN A 89 -20.85 -5.05 -14.79
C ASN A 89 -20.02 -3.78 -15.02
N GLN A 90 -19.75 -2.99 -13.98
CA GLN A 90 -19.15 -1.68 -14.14
C GLN A 90 -18.10 -1.40 -13.08
N GLN A 91 -16.94 -0.90 -13.52
CA GLN A 91 -15.93 -0.37 -12.63
C GLN A 91 -16.20 1.12 -12.37
N PHE A 92 -16.07 1.52 -11.11
CA PHE A 92 -16.20 2.93 -10.73
C PHE A 92 -14.81 3.55 -10.67
N ILE A 93 -14.53 4.53 -11.54
CA ILE A 93 -13.32 5.33 -11.45
C ILE A 93 -13.64 6.59 -10.66
N LEU A 94 -13.03 6.68 -9.47
CA LEU A 94 -13.12 7.86 -8.62
C LEU A 94 -12.29 9.01 -9.23
N HIS A 95 -12.97 10.09 -9.60
CA HIS A 95 -12.35 11.28 -10.20
C HIS A 95 -12.06 12.40 -9.24
N ASP A 96 -12.94 12.61 -8.25
CA ASP A 96 -12.81 13.71 -7.30
C ASP A 96 -13.69 13.46 -6.07
N ILE A 97 -13.28 14.02 -4.93
CA ILE A 97 -14.09 14.12 -3.72
C ILE A 97 -14.23 15.59 -3.36
N TYR A 98 -15.47 16.06 -3.18
CA TYR A 98 -15.78 17.44 -2.83
C TYR A 98 -16.44 17.53 -1.46
N PHE A 99 -16.10 18.58 -0.73
CA PHE A 99 -16.84 19.07 0.42
C PHE A 99 -17.82 20.12 -0.06
N ASP A 100 -19.10 19.76 -0.13
CA ASP A 100 -20.18 20.66 -0.55
C ASP A 100 -20.82 21.29 0.69
N TYR A 101 -20.47 22.56 0.92
CA TYR A 101 -20.89 23.34 2.07
C TYR A 101 -21.80 24.50 1.65
N ARG A 102 -22.37 24.47 0.44
CA ARG A 102 -23.29 25.51 -0.07
C ARG A 102 -24.48 25.73 0.86
N ASP A 103 -24.98 24.63 1.42
CA ASP A 103 -26.11 24.62 2.34
C ASP A 103 -25.66 24.90 3.79
N TRP A 104 -24.38 25.17 4.05
CA TRP A 104 -23.88 25.39 5.40
C TRP A 104 -23.79 26.88 5.73
N ALA A 105 -24.63 27.33 6.66
CA ALA A 105 -24.79 28.73 7.02
C ALA A 105 -23.51 29.37 7.60
N LEU A 106 -22.64 28.58 8.23
CA LEU A 106 -21.41 29.06 8.87
C LEU A 106 -20.20 29.08 7.91
N SER A 107 -20.39 28.72 6.65
CA SER A 107 -19.33 28.65 5.65
C SER A 107 -18.66 29.99 5.30
N GLY A 108 -19.21 31.09 5.80
CA GLY A 108 -18.78 32.44 5.45
C GLY A 108 -19.14 32.87 4.02
N VAL A 109 -19.77 32.00 3.23
CA VAL A 109 -20.21 32.22 1.85
C VAL A 109 -21.71 32.52 1.78
N LEU A 110 -22.32 33.02 2.86
CA LEU A 110 -23.58 33.78 2.76
C LEU A 110 -23.28 35.11 2.04
N ASN A 111 -22.90 35.01 0.76
CA ASN A 111 -22.59 36.11 -0.14
C ASN A 111 -23.86 36.95 -0.26
N LYS A 112 -23.82 38.26 0.03
CA LYS A 112 -23.38 39.35 -0.87
C LYS A 112 -23.92 39.33 -2.31
N GLN A 113 -24.46 38.21 -2.82
CA GLN A 113 -24.99 38.11 -4.18
C GLN A 113 -26.45 38.61 -4.28
N ASP A 114 -27.23 38.56 -3.21
CA ASP A 114 -28.62 39.06 -3.21
C ASP A 114 -28.73 40.59 -3.04
N THR A 115 -27.66 41.28 -2.61
CA THR A 115 -27.72 42.72 -2.30
C THR A 115 -27.44 43.62 -3.50
N GLN A 116 -27.01 43.08 -4.66
CA GLN A 116 -26.68 43.88 -5.84
C GLN A 116 -27.73 43.87 -6.97
N THR A 117 -28.76 43.02 -6.89
CA THR A 117 -29.74 42.88 -7.98
C THR A 117 -30.97 43.78 -7.86
N THR A 118 -31.18 44.47 -6.73
CA THR A 118 -32.36 45.36 -6.54
C THR A 118 -32.09 46.86 -6.68
N ALA A 119 -30.83 47.30 -6.84
CA ALA A 119 -30.51 48.73 -7.01
C ALA A 119 -30.64 49.25 -8.46
N LYS A 120 -31.15 48.45 -9.42
CA LYS A 120 -31.21 48.84 -10.84
C LYS A 120 -32.61 48.74 -11.47
N ALA A 121 -33.67 48.88 -10.68
CA ALA A 121 -35.04 48.98 -11.17
C ALA A 121 -35.80 50.14 -10.49
N SER A 122 -35.33 51.37 -10.68
CA SER A 122 -36.13 52.59 -10.49
C SER A 122 -35.40 53.76 -11.14
N GLY A 123 -35.37 53.76 -12.46
CA GLY A 123 -34.91 54.88 -13.28
C GLY A 123 -36.00 55.20 -14.29
N THR A 124 -36.93 56.05 -13.89
CA THR A 124 -37.99 56.59 -14.76
C THR A 124 -37.34 57.27 -15.97
N GLN A 125 -37.65 56.75 -17.14
CA GLN A 125 -37.32 57.31 -18.44
C GLN A 125 -38.04 58.65 -18.62
N LYS A 126 -37.28 59.74 -18.80
CA LYS A 126 -37.76 60.98 -19.41
C LYS A 126 -36.58 61.68 -20.12
N ASP A 127 -36.55 61.52 -21.44
CA ASP A 127 -35.67 62.27 -22.36
C ASP A 127 -36.28 63.67 -22.69
N PRO A 128 -35.64 64.54 -23.50
CA PRO A 128 -34.32 65.14 -23.31
C PRO A 128 -34.34 66.67 -23.58
N ALA A 129 -33.36 67.44 -23.08
CA ALA A 129 -32.94 68.69 -23.74
C ALA A 129 -31.62 69.29 -23.17
N ALA A 130 -30.73 69.60 -24.12
CA ALA A 130 -29.78 70.72 -24.15
C ALA A 130 -28.58 70.79 -23.17
N ALA A 131 -27.41 70.45 -23.73
CA ALA A 131 -26.14 71.19 -23.72
C ALA A 131 -25.82 72.14 -22.54
N THR A 132 -24.68 71.92 -21.87
CA THR A 132 -23.45 72.74 -22.06
C THR A 132 -22.26 72.20 -21.27
N LYS A 133 -21.09 72.55 -21.79
CA LYS A 133 -19.72 72.27 -21.35
C LYS A 133 -19.30 73.05 -20.09
N ASP A 134 -18.22 72.54 -19.51
CA ASP A 134 -17.14 73.23 -18.78
C ASP A 134 -17.10 73.17 -17.24
N THR A 135 -15.87 72.84 -16.81
CA THR A 135 -15.12 73.30 -15.62
C THR A 135 -15.02 72.41 -14.37
N ALA A 136 -13.79 71.91 -14.25
CA ALA A 136 -12.96 71.59 -13.09
C ALA A 136 -13.36 72.06 -11.66
N ALA A 137 -12.89 71.21 -10.73
CA ALA A 137 -12.17 71.53 -9.49
C ALA A 137 -12.90 71.44 -8.13
N SER A 138 -12.26 70.65 -7.26
CA SER A 138 -11.93 70.95 -5.86
C SER A 138 -12.90 70.54 -4.73
N ALA A 139 -12.46 69.52 -3.96
CA ALA A 139 -12.49 69.36 -2.49
C ALA A 139 -12.11 67.87 -2.19
N ARG A 140 -11.04 67.41 -1.50
CA ARG A 140 -10.29 67.85 -0.29
C ARG A 140 -11.25 68.33 0.81
N ASP A 141 -11.45 67.66 1.95
CA ASP A 141 -10.53 66.90 2.79
C ASP A 141 -11.27 65.96 3.78
N ALA A 142 -10.46 65.12 4.45
CA ALA A 142 -10.65 64.44 5.73
C ALA A 142 -11.43 63.10 5.75
N ASN A 143 -10.73 61.96 5.80
CA ASN A 143 -10.09 61.51 7.04
C ASN A 143 -9.18 60.29 6.78
N THR A 144 -7.96 60.39 7.27
CA THR A 144 -6.91 59.36 7.20
C THR A 144 -6.94 58.55 8.50
N VAL A 145 -6.47 57.30 8.42
CA VAL A 145 -6.04 56.38 9.50
C VAL A 145 -6.92 55.12 9.62
N ALA A 146 -6.64 54.15 8.75
CA ALA A 146 -6.61 52.70 9.02
C ALA A 146 -6.28 51.95 7.72
N LYS A 147 -5.00 51.89 7.34
CA LYS A 147 -4.52 51.13 6.19
C LYS A 147 -3.38 50.23 6.66
N LYS A 148 -3.63 48.92 6.71
CA LYS A 148 -2.75 47.82 6.23
C LYS A 148 -2.99 46.52 6.99
N THR A 149 -3.96 45.74 6.49
CA THR A 149 -3.89 44.29 6.24
C THR A 149 -5.14 43.91 5.45
N ASN A 150 -5.10 42.85 4.63
CA ASN A 150 -6.17 42.41 3.70
C ASN A 150 -6.47 43.23 2.44
N ARG A 151 -5.45 43.45 1.59
CA ARG A 151 -5.67 43.53 0.13
C ARG A 151 -4.59 42.74 -0.62
N GLN A 152 -4.77 41.42 -0.66
CA GLN A 152 -4.29 40.56 -1.73
C GLN A 152 -5.34 39.45 -1.92
N ALA A 153 -6.37 39.74 -2.71
CA ALA A 153 -7.28 38.76 -3.32
C ALA A 153 -8.20 39.51 -4.30
N ALA A 154 -7.62 40.07 -5.35
CA ALA A 154 -8.32 40.53 -6.56
C ALA A 154 -7.29 40.91 -7.63
N GLY A 155 -6.39 40.00 -7.95
CA GLY A 155 -5.62 40.03 -9.18
C GLY A 155 -6.02 38.79 -9.97
N LYS A 156 -6.58 38.97 -11.16
CA LYS A 156 -6.81 37.88 -12.11
C LYS A 156 -5.45 37.26 -12.47
N GLN A 157 -5.10 36.17 -11.79
CA GLN A 157 -4.15 35.20 -12.30
C GLN A 157 -4.97 33.99 -12.72
N GLN A 158 -5.10 33.84 -14.03
CA GLN A 158 -5.61 32.65 -14.67
C GLN A 158 -4.46 31.65 -14.63
N ASP A 159 -4.30 31.00 -13.49
CA ASP A 159 -3.36 29.90 -13.32
C ASP A 159 -4.17 28.61 -13.46
N ASP A 160 -3.73 27.73 -14.36
CA ASP A 160 -4.32 26.41 -14.66
C ASP A 160 -4.14 25.39 -13.51
N ASN A 161 -4.17 25.83 -12.25
CA ASN A 161 -4.11 24.95 -11.08
C ASN A 161 -5.51 24.38 -10.81
N GLY A 162 -5.74 23.18 -11.36
CA GLY A 162 -6.92 22.37 -11.09
C GLY A 162 -7.01 22.00 -9.61
N THR A 163 -7.83 22.72 -8.84
CA THR A 163 -8.38 22.27 -7.54
C THR A 163 -9.43 23.24 -6.96
N ALA A 164 -9.57 24.45 -7.48
CA ALA A 164 -10.72 25.28 -7.11
C ALA A 164 -11.96 24.83 -7.90
N SER A 165 -12.95 24.24 -7.22
CA SER A 165 -14.28 24.05 -7.81
C SER A 165 -14.76 25.38 -8.37
N THR A 166 -15.14 25.40 -9.66
CA THR A 166 -15.74 26.56 -10.31
C THR A 166 -17.11 26.94 -9.71
N GLU A 167 -17.72 26.04 -8.94
CA GLU A 167 -18.97 26.30 -8.24
C GLU A 167 -18.72 26.85 -6.82
N SER A 168 -19.27 28.04 -6.55
CA SER A 168 -19.27 28.67 -5.22
C SER A 168 -19.84 27.70 -4.17
N GLY A 169 -19.11 27.52 -3.06
CA GLY A 169 -19.52 26.69 -1.92
C GLY A 169 -19.17 25.20 -2.02
N LYS A 170 -18.30 24.82 -2.96
CA LYS A 170 -17.66 23.50 -2.99
C LYS A 170 -16.15 23.67 -2.88
N VAL A 171 -15.50 22.86 -2.05
CA VAL A 171 -14.04 22.74 -1.99
C VAL A 171 -13.68 21.34 -2.47
N ALA A 172 -12.84 21.24 -3.50
CA ALA A 172 -12.25 19.95 -3.86
C ALA A 172 -11.20 19.58 -2.83
N THR A 173 -11.04 18.28 -2.56
CA THR A 173 -9.93 17.82 -1.74
C THR A 173 -8.60 18.29 -2.35
N VAL A 174 -7.69 18.71 -1.50
CA VAL A 174 -6.30 18.94 -1.93
C VAL A 174 -5.68 17.57 -2.23
N GLY A 175 -4.86 17.49 -3.28
CA GLY A 175 -4.15 16.27 -3.63
C GLY A 175 -3.17 15.88 -2.53
N ALA A 176 -3.00 14.58 -2.27
CA ALA A 176 -2.08 14.09 -1.24
C ALA A 176 -0.66 14.65 -1.38
N LEU A 177 -0.21 14.88 -2.62
CA LEU A 177 1.12 15.43 -2.93
C LEU A 177 1.30 16.88 -2.45
N ASP A 178 0.26 17.72 -2.57
CA ASP A 178 0.34 19.12 -2.13
C ASP A 178 0.35 19.19 -0.59
N VAL A 179 -0.39 18.29 0.07
CA VAL A 179 -0.39 18.16 1.53
C VAL A 179 0.98 17.71 2.03
N GLU A 180 1.61 16.76 1.34
CA GLU A 180 2.98 16.30 1.63
C GLU A 180 3.99 17.46 1.54
N VAL A 181 3.98 18.23 0.45
CA VAL A 181 4.90 19.37 0.27
C VAL A 181 4.76 20.41 1.40
N GLN A 182 3.53 20.65 1.87
CA GLN A 182 3.30 21.56 2.99
C GLN A 182 3.74 20.96 4.33
N ASP A 183 3.47 19.68 4.57
CA ASP A 183 3.93 18.99 5.79
C ASP A 183 5.46 18.94 5.85
N GLU A 184 6.14 18.71 4.72
CA GLU A 184 7.60 18.75 4.60
C GLU A 184 8.17 20.12 5.00
N ALA A 185 7.57 21.21 4.51
CA ALA A 185 8.03 22.57 4.81
C ALA A 185 7.96 22.89 6.32
N ASP A 186 6.89 22.50 6.98
CA ASP A 186 6.71 22.68 8.43
C ASP A 186 7.56 21.71 9.25
N ALA A 187 7.76 20.50 8.74
CA ALA A 187 8.61 19.46 9.30
C ALA A 187 10.09 19.90 9.40
N VAL A 188 10.59 20.71 8.46
CA VAL A 188 11.96 21.26 8.51
C VAL A 188 12.23 22.01 9.81
N TRP A 189 11.20 22.66 10.39
CA TRP A 189 11.27 23.49 11.58
C TRP A 189 10.65 22.88 12.84
N SER A 190 10.21 21.62 12.79
CA SER A 190 9.68 20.93 13.97
C SER A 190 10.63 21.02 15.17
N VAL A 191 10.07 21.11 16.39
CA VAL A 191 10.85 21.26 17.63
C VAL A 191 11.92 20.19 17.76
N ARG A 192 11.61 18.94 17.40
CA ARG A 192 12.57 17.83 17.36
C ARG A 192 13.70 18.10 16.37
N ASN A 193 13.38 18.43 15.12
CA ASN A 193 14.40 18.62 14.08
C ASN A 193 15.27 19.85 14.39
N SER A 194 14.66 20.92 14.92
CA SER A 194 15.36 22.10 15.42
C SER A 194 16.28 21.76 16.60
N MET A 195 15.84 20.90 17.52
CA MET A 195 16.67 20.42 18.64
C MET A 195 17.83 19.54 18.15
N ILE A 196 17.59 18.57 17.26
CA ILE A 196 18.63 17.70 16.70
C ILE A 196 19.64 18.52 15.88
N LYS A 197 19.17 19.45 15.03
CA LYS A 197 20.03 20.37 14.29
C LYS A 197 20.84 21.27 15.22
N GLY A 198 20.22 21.77 16.30
CA GLY A 198 20.90 22.56 17.33
C GLY A 198 22.00 21.77 18.05
N LEU A 199 21.71 20.53 18.48
CA LEU A 199 22.69 19.64 19.13
C LEU A 199 23.81 19.25 18.15
N THR A 200 23.48 18.98 16.89
CA THR A 200 24.45 18.66 15.85
C THR A 200 25.36 19.85 15.55
N LEU A 201 24.79 21.06 15.43
CA LEU A 201 25.56 22.28 15.23
C LEU A 201 26.48 22.56 16.41
N ALA A 202 25.98 22.43 17.64
CA ALA A 202 26.80 22.56 18.86
C ALA A 202 27.95 21.55 18.87
N GLY A 203 27.67 20.31 18.46
CA GLY A 203 28.66 19.26 18.28
C GLY A 203 29.73 19.56 17.23
N GLN A 204 29.34 20.09 16.07
CA GLN A 204 30.26 20.47 14.99
C GLN A 204 31.14 21.67 15.37
N VAL A 205 30.55 22.69 16.02
CA VAL A 205 31.31 23.83 16.55
C VAL A 205 32.33 23.34 17.58
N ALA A 206 31.93 22.45 18.49
CA ALA A 206 32.84 21.87 19.47
C ALA A 206 33.99 21.10 18.80
N THR A 207 33.72 20.30 17.76
CA THR A 207 34.76 19.62 16.98
C THR A 207 35.72 20.61 16.31
N GLY A 208 35.19 21.73 15.78
CA GLY A 208 36.00 22.80 15.20
C GLY A 208 37.00 23.44 16.18
N TYR A 209 36.70 23.45 17.49
CA TYR A 209 37.58 23.96 18.53
C TYR A 209 38.40 22.88 19.25
N ALA A 210 38.23 21.59 18.89
CA ALA A 210 38.89 20.48 19.58
C ALA A 210 40.43 20.54 19.52
N PHE A 211 41.01 21.26 18.54
CA PHE A 211 42.46 21.47 18.43
C PHE A 211 43.06 22.36 19.54
N LEU A 212 42.23 23.13 20.25
CA LEU A 212 42.67 24.01 21.35
C LEU A 212 42.55 23.36 22.74
N VAL A 213 42.06 22.13 22.83
CA VAL A 213 41.69 21.48 24.10
C VAL A 213 42.48 20.18 24.27
N SER A 214 42.70 19.74 25.52
CA SER A 214 43.47 18.53 25.82
C SER A 214 42.86 17.27 25.19
N GLY A 215 43.67 16.24 24.94
CA GLY A 215 43.26 15.01 24.24
C GLY A 215 42.12 14.22 24.90
N GLU A 216 41.73 14.53 26.14
CA GLU A 216 40.54 13.95 26.78
C GLU A 216 39.24 14.68 26.41
N ALA A 217 39.30 16.00 26.19
CA ALA A 217 38.15 16.78 25.76
C ALA A 217 37.72 16.42 24.32
N SER A 218 38.67 16.11 23.45
CA SER A 218 38.38 15.63 22.09
C SER A 218 37.66 14.27 22.08
N LYS A 219 38.00 13.36 23.02
CA LYS A 219 37.27 12.10 23.21
C LYS A 219 35.82 12.33 23.64
N GLY A 220 35.58 13.29 24.54
CA GLY A 220 34.23 13.68 24.96
C GLY A 220 33.38 14.26 23.83
N ILE A 221 33.96 15.12 23.00
CA ILE A 221 33.28 15.70 21.83
C ILE A 221 32.91 14.61 20.80
N ASN A 222 33.81 13.66 20.55
CA ASN A 222 33.54 12.54 19.66
C ASN A 222 32.44 11.61 20.20
N ALA A 223 32.43 11.33 21.50
CA ALA A 223 31.37 10.52 22.13
C ALA A 223 30.00 11.22 22.09
N TYR A 224 29.96 12.55 22.24
CA TYR A 224 28.74 13.34 22.11
C TYR A 224 28.14 13.25 20.70
N ASN A 225 28.95 13.48 19.66
CA ASN A 225 28.49 13.45 18.27
C ASN A 225 28.09 12.05 17.79
N SER A 226 28.83 11.01 18.19
CA SER A 226 28.61 9.65 17.69
C SER A 226 27.60 8.85 18.51
N ALA A 227 27.62 8.93 19.85
CA ALA A 227 26.77 8.10 20.69
C ALA A 227 25.52 8.86 21.16
N PHE A 228 25.67 10.09 21.67
CA PHE A 228 24.54 10.80 22.26
C PHE A 228 23.54 11.27 21.20
N VAL A 229 23.98 12.01 20.18
CA VAL A 229 23.08 12.53 19.14
C VAL A 229 22.41 11.39 18.35
N GLN A 230 23.15 10.32 18.04
CA GLN A 230 22.57 9.15 17.35
C GLN A 230 21.56 8.39 18.23
N ASN A 231 21.89 8.14 19.51
CA ASN A 231 20.96 7.46 20.41
C ASN A 231 19.72 8.31 20.71
N LEU A 232 19.84 9.63 20.79
CA LEU A 232 18.69 10.52 20.92
C LEU A 232 17.80 10.49 19.67
N THR A 233 18.40 10.42 18.48
CA THR A 233 17.67 10.27 17.21
C THR A 233 16.93 8.94 17.15
N ASN A 234 17.54 7.86 17.67
CA ASN A 234 16.93 6.53 17.74
C ASN A 234 15.84 6.43 18.82
N ALA A 235 16.04 7.05 19.98
CA ALA A 235 15.08 7.06 21.09
C ALA A 235 13.86 7.95 20.80
N TRP A 236 14.05 8.97 19.96
CA TRP A 236 12.98 9.81 19.45
C TRP A 236 12.86 9.60 17.93
N PRO A 237 12.38 8.42 17.47
CA PRO A 237 12.35 8.08 16.06
C PRO A 237 11.43 9.02 15.30
N ASP A 238 11.80 9.26 14.05
CA ASP A 238 11.05 10.12 13.17
C ASP A 238 9.85 9.37 12.58
N ARG A 239 8.64 9.61 13.11
CA ARG A 239 7.43 9.00 12.57
C ARG A 239 6.98 9.62 11.23
N ARG A 240 7.70 10.64 10.73
CA ARG A 240 7.34 11.36 9.50
C ARG A 240 7.42 10.49 8.25
N ILE A 241 8.44 9.64 8.12
CA ILE A 241 8.55 8.73 6.96
C ILE A 241 7.33 7.80 6.89
N ASP A 242 6.83 7.35 8.05
CA ASP A 242 5.60 6.55 8.11
C ASP A 242 4.36 7.41 7.81
N GLN A 243 4.33 8.68 8.20
CA GLN A 243 3.23 9.62 7.98
C GLN A 243 3.15 10.10 6.52
N GLU A 244 4.25 10.51 5.90
CA GLU A 244 4.37 10.82 4.46
C GLU A 244 3.95 9.61 3.63
N LYS A 245 4.46 8.42 3.98
CA LYS A 245 4.04 7.18 3.35
C LYS A 245 2.54 6.93 3.50
N ASN A 246 1.94 7.26 4.65
CA ASN A 246 0.49 7.14 4.85
C ASN A 246 -0.31 8.18 4.05
N ILE A 247 0.15 9.43 3.96
CA ILE A 247 -0.48 10.46 3.12
C ILE A 247 -0.45 10.01 1.67
N LEU A 248 0.70 9.52 1.18
CA LEU A 248 0.86 9.05 -0.19
C LEU A 248 0.13 7.73 -0.49
N SER A 249 -0.03 6.85 0.49
CA SER A 249 -0.69 5.54 0.32
C SER A 249 -2.21 5.62 0.45
N PHE A 250 -2.71 6.47 1.35
CA PHE A 250 -4.14 6.53 1.69
C PHE A 250 -4.82 7.83 1.27
N GLY A 251 -4.06 8.89 1.07
CA GLY A 251 -4.57 10.17 0.61
C GLY A 251 -5.12 10.07 -0.80
N TYR A 252 -6.19 10.82 -1.04
CA TYR A 252 -6.75 10.93 -2.37
C TYR A 252 -5.72 11.52 -3.35
N ARG A 253 -5.57 10.84 -4.49
CA ARG A 253 -4.60 11.17 -5.53
C ARG A 253 -5.33 11.45 -6.83
N THR A 254 -5.32 12.71 -7.26
CA THR A 254 -5.88 13.15 -8.54
C THR A 254 -5.13 12.55 -9.74
N ASP A 255 -3.86 12.18 -9.57
CA ASP A 255 -2.99 11.63 -10.62
C ASP A 255 -3.15 10.12 -10.85
N ARG A 256 -3.84 9.41 -9.95
CA ARG A 256 -4.12 7.98 -10.11
C ARG A 256 -5.62 7.78 -10.21
N THR A 257 -6.08 7.38 -11.39
CA THR A 257 -7.43 6.85 -11.59
C THR A 257 -7.64 5.70 -10.61
N THR A 258 -8.39 5.97 -9.55
CA THR A 258 -8.59 4.98 -8.51
C THR A 258 -9.83 4.20 -8.86
N ALA A 259 -9.60 3.04 -9.45
CA ALA A 259 -10.65 2.22 -9.99
C ALA A 259 -11.11 1.23 -8.92
N VAL A 260 -12.34 1.39 -8.44
CA VAL A 260 -13.00 0.46 -7.49
C VAL A 260 -13.63 -0.65 -8.32
N ALA A 261 -13.04 -1.84 -8.23
CA ALA A 261 -13.51 -3.02 -8.96
C ALA A 261 -14.93 -3.43 -8.51
N LYS A 262 -15.54 -4.35 -9.26
CA LYS A 262 -16.81 -4.97 -8.88
C LYS A 262 -16.66 -5.66 -7.52
N ASP A 263 -17.70 -5.52 -6.68
CA ASP A 263 -17.78 -6.11 -5.33
C ASP A 263 -16.61 -5.73 -4.41
N ASP A 264 -15.90 -4.66 -4.77
CA ASP A 264 -14.76 -4.15 -4.03
C ASP A 264 -15.13 -2.84 -3.31
N HIS A 265 -14.31 -2.48 -2.33
CA HIS A 265 -14.45 -1.25 -1.59
C HIS A 265 -13.09 -0.58 -1.40
N GLY A 266 -13.04 0.71 -1.71
CA GLY A 266 -11.86 1.55 -1.48
C GLY A 266 -12.11 2.52 -0.33
N SER A 267 -11.12 2.67 0.56
CA SER A 267 -11.10 3.75 1.55
C SER A 267 -10.10 4.83 1.13
N TYR A 268 -10.57 6.07 1.05
CA TYR A 268 -9.79 7.23 0.63
C TYR A 268 -9.85 8.32 1.68
N TYR A 269 -8.75 9.03 1.90
CA TYR A 269 -8.73 10.18 2.81
C TYR A 269 -8.69 11.46 1.99
N ALA A 270 -9.73 12.28 2.16
CA ALA A 270 -9.84 13.60 1.57
C ALA A 270 -9.41 14.66 2.60
N PHE A 271 -8.63 15.64 2.13
CA PHE A 271 -8.08 16.73 2.93
C PHE A 271 -8.70 18.04 2.50
N PHE A 272 -9.52 18.64 3.37
CA PHE A 272 -10.17 19.91 3.11
C PHE A 272 -9.55 21.01 3.98
N PRO A 273 -8.92 22.04 3.40
CA PRO A 273 -8.29 23.10 4.17
C PRO A 273 -9.33 23.85 5.00
N LEU A 274 -9.15 23.88 6.32
CA LEU A 274 -10.10 24.50 7.25
C LEU A 274 -10.29 25.99 6.94
N GLU A 275 -9.21 26.67 6.56
CA GLU A 275 -9.21 28.11 6.25
C GLU A 275 -10.06 28.48 5.03
N THR A 276 -10.40 27.52 4.17
CA THR A 276 -11.19 27.78 2.97
C THR A 276 -12.69 27.86 3.26
N PHE A 277 -13.18 27.15 4.29
CA PHE A 277 -14.61 27.07 4.58
C PHE A 277 -14.99 27.42 6.03
N LEU A 278 -14.04 27.55 6.95
CA LEU A 278 -14.28 27.97 8.33
C LEU A 278 -13.66 29.34 8.61
N TYR A 279 -14.39 30.19 9.33
CA TYR A 279 -13.81 31.42 9.90
C TYR A 279 -12.67 31.10 10.87
N PRO A 280 -11.63 31.95 10.97
CA PRO A 280 -10.48 31.72 11.86
C PRO A 280 -10.87 31.48 13.34
N THR A 281 -11.95 32.12 13.80
CA THR A 281 -12.50 31.92 15.16
C THR A 281 -13.13 30.54 15.33
N LEU A 282 -13.83 30.05 14.31
CA LEU A 282 -14.48 28.73 14.30
C LEU A 282 -13.48 27.59 14.13
N ASN A 283 -12.36 27.82 13.43
CA ASN A 283 -11.32 26.82 13.22
C ASN A 283 -10.81 26.24 14.56
N LYS A 284 -10.48 27.11 15.52
CA LYS A 284 -10.03 26.67 16.86
C LYS A 284 -11.08 25.84 17.61
N LEU A 285 -12.36 26.19 17.45
CA LEU A 285 -13.45 25.45 18.07
C LEU A 285 -13.63 24.08 17.40
N PHE A 286 -13.56 24.04 16.07
CA PHE A 286 -13.67 22.82 15.26
C PHE A 286 -12.58 21.82 15.59
N LEU A 287 -11.32 22.27 15.66
CA LEU A 287 -10.18 21.42 16.02
C LEU A 287 -10.36 20.79 17.41
N ARG A 288 -10.86 21.57 18.37
CA ARG A 288 -11.06 21.10 19.74
C ARG A 288 -12.20 20.11 19.89
N ASP A 289 -13.35 20.40 19.27
CA ASP A 289 -14.57 19.60 19.41
C ASP A 289 -15.43 19.70 18.14
N PRO A 290 -15.15 18.89 17.10
CA PRO A 290 -15.91 18.94 15.86
C PRO A 290 -17.36 18.46 16.06
N ALA A 291 -17.64 17.67 17.11
CA ALA A 291 -18.97 17.13 17.41
C ALA A 291 -19.99 18.25 17.72
N ILE A 292 -19.53 19.37 18.26
CA ILE A 292 -20.35 20.56 18.51
C ILE A 292 -21.05 21.02 17.24
N PHE A 293 -20.38 20.95 16.10
CA PHE A 293 -20.95 21.39 14.83
C PHE A 293 -21.97 20.42 14.24
N LEU A 294 -22.11 19.19 14.76
CA LEU A 294 -23.10 18.21 14.30
C LEU A 294 -24.30 18.10 15.24
N SER A 295 -24.14 18.62 16.46
CA SER A 295 -25.27 18.81 17.36
C SER A 295 -26.28 19.77 16.72
N SER A 296 -27.56 19.61 17.06
CA SER A 296 -28.54 20.61 16.65
C SER A 296 -28.10 21.97 17.22
N PRO A 297 -28.33 23.07 16.51
CA PRO A 297 -27.99 24.40 17.03
C PRO A 297 -28.66 24.69 18.38
N GLU A 298 -29.83 24.09 18.62
CA GLU A 298 -30.50 24.08 19.92
C GLU A 298 -29.64 23.43 21.00
N ALA A 299 -29.02 22.28 20.73
CA ALA A 299 -28.08 21.63 21.65
C ALA A 299 -26.82 22.49 21.88
N LEU A 300 -26.38 23.19 20.84
CA LEU A 300 -25.26 24.13 20.87
C LEU A 300 -25.55 25.35 21.77
N LEU A 301 -26.72 25.98 21.60
CA LEU A 301 -27.20 27.09 22.44
C LEU A 301 -27.55 26.61 23.85
N ASN A 302 -28.15 25.42 24.01
CA ASN A 302 -28.47 24.84 25.32
C ASN A 302 -27.20 24.48 26.11
N ALA A 303 -26.16 23.96 25.44
CA ALA A 303 -24.86 23.69 26.07
C ALA A 303 -24.19 24.97 26.61
N TRP A 304 -24.53 26.13 26.04
CA TRP A 304 -24.07 27.42 26.55
C TRP A 304 -24.92 27.94 27.71
N LEU A 305 -26.25 27.74 27.68
CA LEU A 305 -27.14 28.13 28.77
C LEU A 305 -26.92 27.32 30.04
N GLN A 306 -26.44 26.08 29.92
CA GLN A 306 -26.08 25.31 31.10
C GLN A 306 -24.88 25.94 31.82
N PRO A 307 -24.93 26.10 33.16
CA PRO A 307 -23.80 26.58 33.93
C PRO A 307 -22.65 25.60 33.73
N VAL A 308 -21.71 26.01 32.89
CA VAL A 308 -20.66 25.13 32.40
C VAL A 308 -19.87 24.61 33.59
N SER A 309 -19.95 23.29 33.82
CA SER A 309 -19.01 22.55 34.66
C SER A 309 -17.60 23.09 34.39
N LYS A 310 -16.83 23.38 35.45
CA LYS A 310 -15.62 24.22 35.51
C LYS A 310 -14.51 23.99 34.45
N SER A 311 -14.65 23.06 33.51
CA SER A 311 -13.65 22.70 32.51
C SER A 311 -13.83 23.32 31.11
N ARG A 312 -14.99 23.88 30.74
CA ARG A 312 -15.18 24.57 29.44
C ARG A 312 -15.29 26.07 29.64
N THR A 313 -14.23 26.82 29.34
CA THR A 313 -14.25 28.28 29.44
C THR A 313 -15.16 28.88 28.36
N ASN A 314 -16.23 29.55 28.80
CA ASN A 314 -17.19 30.32 27.98
C ASN A 314 -16.51 31.25 26.94
N LYS A 315 -15.28 31.68 27.21
CA LYS A 315 -14.47 32.53 26.31
C LYS A 315 -14.27 31.99 24.89
N ASP A 316 -14.21 30.67 24.70
CA ASP A 316 -13.96 30.09 23.37
C ASP A 316 -15.22 30.00 22.51
N LEU A 317 -16.41 30.02 23.13
CA LEU A 317 -17.70 29.95 22.44
C LEU A 317 -18.25 31.33 22.10
N GLN A 318 -17.83 32.37 22.83
CA GLN A 318 -18.31 33.74 22.64
C GLN A 318 -18.25 34.23 21.18
N PRO A 319 -17.16 34.00 20.41
CA PRO A 319 -17.10 34.46 19.02
C PRO A 319 -18.14 33.79 18.11
N VAL A 320 -18.51 32.54 18.40
CA VAL A 320 -19.54 31.81 17.64
C VAL A 320 -20.91 32.36 17.95
N ILE A 321 -21.13 32.68 19.22
CA ILE A 321 -22.38 33.26 19.71
C ILE A 321 -22.57 34.65 19.13
N ASP A 322 -21.55 35.51 19.20
CA ASP A 322 -21.60 36.85 18.62
C ASP A 322 -21.91 36.76 17.12
N MET A 323 -21.29 35.80 16.41
CA MET A 323 -21.59 35.55 15.00
C MET A 323 -23.03 35.09 14.76
N LEU A 324 -23.55 34.15 15.55
CA LEU A 324 -24.93 33.67 15.43
C LEU A 324 -25.95 34.77 15.75
N LEU A 325 -25.66 35.62 16.73
CA LEU A 325 -26.47 36.78 17.08
C LEU A 325 -26.45 37.82 15.96
N ASP A 326 -25.28 38.10 15.37
CA ASP A 326 -25.15 39.01 14.23
C ASP A 326 -25.92 38.49 13.00
N LEU A 327 -25.90 37.18 12.77
CA LEU A 327 -26.66 36.51 11.71
C LEU A 327 -28.17 36.57 11.95
N ALA A 328 -28.62 36.27 13.17
CA ALA A 328 -30.02 36.39 13.56
C ALA A 328 -30.52 37.83 13.39
N ASP A 329 -29.74 38.82 13.83
CA ASP A 329 -30.07 40.24 13.62
C ASP A 329 -30.11 40.63 12.14
N ALA A 330 -29.26 40.01 11.31
CA ALA A 330 -29.30 40.23 9.86
C ALA A 330 -30.57 39.64 9.22
N VAL A 331 -31.00 38.45 9.66
CA VAL A 331 -32.28 37.84 9.26
C VAL A 331 -33.44 38.74 9.66
N ASP A 332 -33.43 39.23 10.90
CA ASP A 332 -34.46 40.10 11.44
C ASP A 332 -34.59 41.41 10.65
N ARG A 333 -33.47 42.10 10.40
CA ARG A 333 -33.42 43.29 9.55
C ARG A 333 -33.92 43.03 8.12
N ARG A 334 -33.61 41.86 7.55
CA ARG A 334 -34.08 41.48 6.21
C ARG A 334 -35.59 41.26 6.21
N ALA A 335 -36.13 40.58 7.22
CA ALA A 335 -37.56 40.37 7.37
C ALA A 335 -38.30 41.72 7.51
N ALA A 336 -37.81 42.61 8.37
CA ALA A 336 -38.36 43.96 8.55
C ALA A 336 -38.37 44.78 7.25
N ASN A 337 -37.28 44.74 6.49
CA ASN A 337 -37.19 45.44 5.21
C ASN A 337 -38.16 44.90 4.16
N ILE A 338 -38.32 43.57 4.07
CA ILE A 338 -39.23 42.93 3.10
C ILE A 338 -40.70 43.26 3.40
N THR A 339 -41.07 43.38 4.67
CA THR A 339 -42.47 43.65 5.07
C THR A 339 -42.79 45.12 5.27
N GLY A 340 -41.77 45.98 5.37
CA GLY A 340 -41.93 47.38 5.79
C GLY A 340 -42.35 47.52 7.25
N TYR A 341 -42.36 46.42 8.02
CA TYR A 341 -42.67 46.44 9.44
C TYR A 341 -41.42 46.87 10.22
N GLN A 342 -41.52 47.99 10.92
CA GLN A 342 -40.48 48.41 11.86
C GLN A 342 -40.82 47.80 13.23
N PRO A 343 -40.08 46.77 13.70
CA PRO A 343 -40.33 46.23 15.01
C PRO A 343 -40.20 47.34 16.06
N PRO A 344 -41.01 47.33 17.13
CA PRO A 344 -40.83 48.27 18.22
C PRO A 344 -39.37 48.20 18.68
N PRO A 345 -38.74 49.33 19.03
CA PRO A 345 -37.39 49.30 19.56
C PRO A 345 -37.42 48.38 20.78
N VAL A 346 -36.89 47.18 20.62
CA VAL A 346 -36.64 46.29 21.74
C VAL A 346 -35.64 47.07 22.58
N ASP A 347 -36.02 47.41 23.82
CA ASP A 347 -35.08 47.97 24.80
C ASP A 347 -33.84 47.08 24.71
N ILE A 348 -32.75 47.64 24.18
CA ILE A 348 -31.58 46.87 23.75
C ILE A 348 -31.24 45.96 24.89
N GLU A 349 -31.58 44.69 24.73
CA GLU A 349 -31.54 43.76 25.83
C GLU A 349 -30.06 43.46 26.02
N THR A 350 -29.45 44.20 26.95
CA THR A 350 -28.00 44.19 27.17
C THR A 350 -27.50 42.85 27.70
N ASP A 351 -28.42 41.92 27.99
CA ASP A 351 -28.12 40.55 28.36
C ASP A 351 -28.22 39.59 27.15
N PRO A 352 -27.08 39.16 26.58
CA PRO A 352 -27.03 38.18 25.51
C PRO A 352 -27.77 36.88 25.86
N LYS A 353 -27.85 36.52 27.15
CA LYS A 353 -28.55 35.29 27.59
C LYS A 353 -30.03 35.34 27.30
N ARG A 354 -30.65 36.50 27.51
CA ARG A 354 -32.09 36.65 27.29
C ARG A 354 -32.41 36.68 25.80
N LYS A 355 -31.55 37.34 24.99
CA LYS A 355 -31.63 37.28 23.53
C LYS A 355 -31.51 35.85 22.99
N ILE A 356 -30.58 35.06 23.53
CA ILE A 356 -30.40 33.64 23.17
C ILE A 356 -31.60 32.78 23.63
N ALA A 357 -32.15 33.04 24.81
CA ALA A 357 -33.35 32.36 25.29
C ALA A 357 -34.58 32.65 24.42
N ASN A 358 -34.73 33.90 23.97
CA ASN A 358 -35.80 34.29 23.04
C ASN A 358 -35.60 33.60 21.67
N LEU A 359 -34.37 33.57 21.14
CA LEU A 359 -34.03 32.81 19.92
C LEU A 359 -34.36 31.32 20.03
N LEU A 360 -34.03 30.67 21.15
CA LEU A 360 -34.37 29.26 21.36
C LEU A 360 -35.87 29.01 21.44
N THR A 361 -36.57 29.90 22.14
CA THR A 361 -38.04 29.86 22.21
C THR A 361 -38.64 30.03 20.82
N ASP A 362 -38.03 30.90 20.01
CA ASP A 362 -38.49 31.19 18.67
C ASP A 362 -38.28 29.98 17.73
N ILE A 363 -37.12 29.33 17.79
CA ILE A 363 -36.82 28.12 17.00
C ILE A 363 -37.72 26.94 17.38
N GLY A 364 -38.03 26.78 18.67
CA GLY A 364 -38.86 25.69 19.19
C GLY A 364 -40.36 25.85 18.94
N SER A 365 -40.80 27.02 18.48
CA SER A 365 -42.22 27.30 18.21
C SER A 365 -42.69 26.64 16.90
N PRO A 366 -43.93 26.13 16.81
CA PRO A 366 -44.46 25.53 15.58
C PRO A 366 -44.53 26.59 14.46
N LEU A 367 -43.62 26.48 13.48
CA LEU A 367 -43.55 27.41 12.35
C LEU A 367 -44.88 27.50 11.57
N GLU A 368 -45.61 26.37 11.50
CA GLU A 368 -46.90 26.27 10.80
C GLU A 368 -47.93 27.21 11.42
N GLU A 369 -48.10 27.21 12.74
CA GLU A 369 -49.08 28.07 13.41
C GLU A 369 -48.83 29.57 13.18
N VAL A 370 -47.56 29.99 13.22
CA VAL A 370 -47.20 31.41 13.03
C VAL A 370 -47.33 31.84 11.56
N CYS A 371 -47.03 30.96 10.62
CA CYS A 371 -47.14 31.25 9.20
C CYS A 371 -48.59 31.13 8.69
N ASP A 372 -49.39 30.21 9.22
CA ASP A 372 -50.82 30.07 8.91
C ASP A 372 -51.59 31.31 9.39
N ALA A 373 -51.22 31.87 10.55
CA ALA A 373 -51.74 33.16 11.02
C ALA A 373 -51.41 34.32 10.06
N ALA A 374 -50.26 34.27 9.36
CA ALA A 374 -49.88 35.27 8.36
C ALA A 374 -50.65 35.12 7.04
N GLU A 375 -51.10 33.91 6.70
CA GLU A 375 -51.93 33.65 5.52
C GLU A 375 -53.40 33.99 5.75
N THR A 376 -53.92 33.69 6.95
CA THR A 376 -55.32 33.93 7.33
C THR A 376 -55.59 35.40 7.68
N GLU A 377 -54.65 36.07 8.35
CA GLU A 377 -54.73 37.49 8.68
C GLU A 377 -53.41 38.21 8.29
N PRO A 378 -53.29 38.69 7.03
CA PRO A 378 -52.05 39.26 6.51
C PRO A 378 -51.80 40.68 7.05
N SER A 379 -51.42 40.77 8.32
CA SER A 379 -50.84 41.99 8.88
C SER A 379 -49.33 42.04 8.56
N PRO A 380 -48.75 43.24 8.35
CA PRO A 380 -47.30 43.39 8.18
C PRO A 380 -46.49 42.75 9.33
N HIS A 381 -47.07 42.73 10.53
CA HIS A 381 -46.50 42.08 11.72
C HIS A 381 -46.46 40.55 11.58
N ASN A 382 -47.57 39.89 11.25
CA ASN A 382 -47.62 38.43 11.10
C ASN A 382 -46.70 37.96 9.96
N LYS A 383 -46.67 38.70 8.85
CA LYS A 383 -45.75 38.41 7.73
C LYS A 383 -44.29 38.57 8.14
N TYR A 384 -43.97 39.57 8.96
CA TYR A 384 -42.63 39.79 9.48
C TYR A 384 -42.21 38.65 10.40
N LEU A 385 -43.08 38.25 11.35
CA LEU A 385 -42.83 37.12 12.22
C LEU A 385 -42.59 35.85 11.42
N CYS A 386 -43.49 35.46 10.51
CA CYS A 386 -43.29 34.25 9.69
C CYS A 386 -41.97 34.27 8.89
N LEU A 387 -41.57 35.42 8.30
CA LEU A 387 -40.28 35.54 7.61
C LEU A 387 -39.08 35.47 8.55
N LYS A 388 -39.15 36.09 9.73
CA LYS A 388 -38.14 36.03 10.77
C LYS A 388 -37.95 34.58 11.24
N TYR A 389 -39.03 33.93 11.68
CA TYR A 389 -39.03 32.54 12.15
C TYR A 389 -38.52 31.57 11.08
N ARG A 390 -38.99 31.70 9.83
CA ARG A 390 -38.50 30.86 8.72
C ARG A 390 -37.00 31.10 8.46
N GLY A 391 -36.56 32.36 8.51
CA GLY A 391 -35.16 32.73 8.32
C GLY A 391 -34.26 32.20 9.43
N GLU A 392 -34.65 32.35 10.68
CA GLU A 392 -33.92 31.83 11.84
C GLU A 392 -33.90 30.31 11.83
N LYS A 393 -35.06 29.65 11.64
CA LYS A 393 -35.14 28.19 11.54
C LYS A 393 -34.26 27.65 10.42
N ASN A 394 -34.27 28.27 9.25
CA ASN A 394 -33.36 27.91 8.16
C ASN A 394 -31.90 28.13 8.55
N LEU A 395 -31.54 29.29 9.09
CA LEU A 395 -30.17 29.59 9.55
C LEU A 395 -29.67 28.49 10.50
N PHE A 396 -30.48 28.09 11.47
CA PHE A 396 -30.13 27.07 12.44
C PHE A 396 -30.09 25.67 11.82
N GLN A 397 -31.10 25.26 11.06
CA GLN A 397 -31.07 23.97 10.34
C GLN A 397 -29.81 23.82 9.47
N HIS A 398 -29.35 24.92 8.89
CA HIS A 398 -28.17 25.00 8.04
C HIS A 398 -26.87 25.33 8.78
N ALA A 399 -26.88 25.64 10.09
CA ALA A 399 -25.66 25.89 10.87
C ALA A 399 -24.95 24.59 11.26
N SER A 400 -25.65 23.46 11.27
CA SER A 400 -25.08 22.14 11.55
C SER A 400 -24.28 21.61 10.35
N LEU A 401 -23.14 20.96 10.59
CA LEU A 401 -22.39 20.21 9.58
C LEU A 401 -23.17 19.03 8.99
N ASN A 402 -24.30 18.64 9.58
CA ASN A 402 -25.20 17.66 8.94
C ASN A 402 -25.76 18.19 7.60
N SER A 403 -25.75 19.50 7.38
CA SER A 403 -26.10 20.14 6.11
C SER A 403 -25.01 20.04 5.04
N VAL A 404 -23.76 19.76 5.45
CA VAL A 404 -22.64 19.55 4.53
C VAL A 404 -22.75 18.17 3.91
N LYS A 405 -22.47 18.10 2.61
CA LYS A 405 -22.49 16.85 1.84
C LYS A 405 -21.08 16.55 1.34
N ILE A 406 -20.66 15.30 1.49
CA ILE A 406 -19.49 14.80 0.75
C ILE A 406 -19.98 14.31 -0.60
N ALA A 407 -19.59 15.01 -1.66
CA ALA A 407 -19.95 14.66 -3.01
C ALA A 407 -18.80 13.90 -3.68
N VAL A 408 -19.07 12.65 -4.07
CA VAL A 408 -18.11 11.85 -4.82
C VAL A 408 -18.45 11.93 -6.31
N ARG A 409 -17.47 12.36 -7.12
CA ARG A 409 -17.57 12.32 -8.58
C ARG A 409 -16.69 11.21 -9.11
N GLY A 410 -17.24 10.46 -10.03
CA GLY A 410 -16.54 9.45 -10.78
C GLY A 410 -17.26 9.20 -12.09
N ILE A 411 -16.59 8.49 -12.97
CA ILE A 411 -17.19 7.93 -14.17
C ILE A 411 -17.24 6.44 -13.97
N MET A 412 -18.36 5.84 -14.36
CA MET A 412 -18.40 4.41 -14.55
C MET A 412 -17.80 4.15 -15.92
N THR A 413 -16.65 3.49 -15.96
CA THR A 413 -15.99 3.22 -17.24
C THR A 413 -15.67 1.76 -17.41
N VAL A 414 -15.88 1.38 -18.67
CA VAL A 414 -15.58 0.13 -19.32
C VAL A 414 -16.41 -1.02 -18.80
N ALA A 415 -17.18 -1.62 -19.72
CA ALA A 415 -17.69 -2.95 -19.53
C ALA A 415 -16.49 -3.85 -19.19
N THR A 416 -16.45 -4.39 -17.98
CA THR A 416 -15.37 -5.29 -17.53
C THR A 416 -15.18 -6.47 -18.50
N ASN A 417 -16.23 -6.76 -19.26
CA ASN A 417 -16.31 -7.66 -20.40
C ASN A 417 -15.32 -7.35 -21.53
N ALA A 418 -14.84 -6.12 -21.70
CA ALA A 418 -13.88 -5.75 -22.74
C ALA A 418 -12.41 -5.79 -22.30
N VAL A 419 -12.13 -5.90 -20.99
CA VAL A 419 -10.78 -5.89 -20.44
C VAL A 419 -10.22 -7.31 -20.36
N PRO A 420 -9.04 -7.60 -20.94
CA PRO A 420 -8.41 -8.91 -20.78
C PRO A 420 -8.07 -9.23 -19.33
N PRO A 421 -8.11 -10.51 -18.92
CA PRO A 421 -7.70 -10.91 -17.58
C PRO A 421 -6.24 -10.51 -17.29
N ILE A 422 -5.90 -10.22 -16.04
CA ILE A 422 -4.52 -9.88 -15.61
C ILE A 422 -4.10 -10.88 -14.54
N ILE A 423 -2.92 -11.48 -14.70
CA ILE A 423 -2.34 -12.40 -13.72
C ILE A 423 -1.29 -11.64 -12.90
N ASP A 424 -1.51 -11.54 -11.59
CA ASP A 424 -0.54 -10.95 -10.67
C ASP A 424 0.40 -12.02 -10.09
N LYS A 425 -0.13 -13.22 -9.82
CA LYS A 425 0.64 -14.32 -9.22
C LYS A 425 -0.02 -15.68 -9.48
N VAL A 426 0.79 -16.73 -9.52
CA VAL A 426 0.35 -18.13 -9.43
C VAL A 426 0.96 -18.76 -8.18
N VAL A 427 0.16 -19.47 -7.39
CA VAL A 427 0.59 -20.14 -6.15
C VAL A 427 0.15 -21.59 -6.18
N PHE A 428 1.09 -22.52 -6.02
CA PHE A 428 0.76 -23.94 -5.86
C PHE A 428 0.54 -24.28 -4.39
N ASP A 429 -0.47 -25.09 -4.11
CA ASP A 429 -0.71 -25.59 -2.77
C ASP A 429 0.48 -26.47 -2.36
N ASN A 430 0.92 -26.32 -1.11
CA ASN A 430 2.10 -27.01 -0.58
C ASN A 430 3.43 -26.66 -1.28
N GLU A 431 3.56 -25.50 -1.93
CA GLU A 431 4.84 -25.03 -2.50
C GLU A 431 6.01 -25.10 -1.50
N LYS A 432 5.72 -24.96 -0.19
CA LYS A 432 6.69 -25.11 0.91
C LYS A 432 7.25 -26.53 1.09
N THR A 433 6.64 -27.55 0.48
CA THR A 433 7.06 -28.96 0.62
C THR A 433 8.23 -29.35 -0.30
N GLY A 434 8.72 -28.42 -1.13
CA GLY A 434 9.98 -28.58 -1.87
C GLY A 434 9.89 -29.50 -3.09
N ALA A 435 11.01 -30.12 -3.46
CA ALA A 435 11.17 -30.96 -4.66
C ALA A 435 10.08 -32.04 -4.81
N ALA A 436 9.61 -32.58 -3.68
CA ALA A 436 8.61 -33.63 -3.65
C ALA A 436 7.29 -33.24 -4.36
N LEU A 437 6.97 -31.95 -4.42
CA LEU A 437 5.79 -31.46 -5.14
C LEU A 437 5.89 -31.73 -6.65
N TRP A 438 7.09 -31.57 -7.21
CA TRP A 438 7.37 -31.60 -8.65
C TRP A 438 8.00 -32.90 -9.14
N THR A 439 8.21 -33.87 -8.25
CA THR A 439 8.67 -35.21 -8.60
C THR A 439 7.52 -36.20 -8.64
N LEU A 440 7.51 -37.05 -9.66
CA LEU A 440 6.64 -38.21 -9.72
C LEU A 440 7.27 -39.41 -9.03
N SER A 441 6.43 -40.38 -8.63
CA SER A 441 6.87 -41.63 -8.04
C SER A 441 6.65 -42.76 -9.03
N THR A 442 7.66 -43.59 -9.21
CA THR A 442 7.59 -44.75 -10.09
C THR A 442 6.62 -45.78 -9.50
N PRO A 443 5.65 -46.29 -10.27
CA PRO A 443 4.74 -47.32 -9.81
C PRO A 443 5.52 -48.53 -9.30
N SER A 444 5.20 -49.00 -8.09
CA SER A 444 5.89 -50.15 -7.48
C SER A 444 5.70 -51.46 -8.25
N ASP A 445 4.73 -51.52 -9.15
CA ASP A 445 4.34 -52.72 -9.91
C ASP A 445 4.87 -52.73 -11.35
N GLY A 446 5.57 -51.68 -11.79
CA GLY A 446 6.10 -51.57 -13.15
C GLY A 446 5.02 -51.54 -14.24
N THR A 447 3.76 -51.27 -13.89
CA THR A 447 2.68 -51.20 -14.88
C THR A 447 2.90 -50.01 -15.81
N PRO A 448 2.82 -50.20 -17.14
CA PRO A 448 2.92 -49.09 -18.09
C PRO A 448 1.79 -48.10 -17.84
N VAL A 449 2.15 -46.83 -17.66
CA VAL A 449 1.18 -45.75 -17.53
C VAL A 449 0.69 -45.34 -18.92
N ALA A 450 -0.62 -45.14 -19.07
CA ALA A 450 -1.19 -44.63 -20.31
C ALA A 450 -0.56 -43.28 -20.66
N SER A 451 0.12 -43.21 -21.80
CA SER A 451 0.85 -42.02 -22.24
C SER A 451 0.12 -41.30 -23.39
N PRO A 452 0.12 -39.96 -23.43
CA PRO A 452 -0.31 -39.22 -24.62
C PRO A 452 0.50 -39.64 -25.86
N PRO A 453 -0.08 -39.55 -27.09
CA PRO A 453 0.64 -39.90 -28.31
C PRO A 453 1.94 -39.10 -28.45
N GLY A 454 3.07 -39.80 -28.62
CA GLY A 454 4.38 -39.17 -28.79
C GLY A 454 5.16 -38.92 -27.49
N CYS A 455 4.54 -39.15 -26.32
CA CYS A 455 5.21 -39.10 -25.03
C CYS A 455 5.55 -40.52 -24.54
N THR A 456 6.53 -40.64 -23.66
CA THR A 456 6.83 -41.88 -22.93
C THR A 456 6.77 -41.57 -21.45
N LEU A 457 5.72 -42.03 -20.76
CA LEU A 457 5.57 -41.84 -19.31
C LEU A 457 6.13 -43.04 -18.56
N THR A 458 7.07 -42.79 -17.66
CA THR A 458 7.63 -43.80 -16.75
C THR A 458 6.95 -43.81 -15.39
N ASP A 459 6.29 -42.72 -15.01
CA ASP A 459 5.76 -42.51 -13.67
C ASP A 459 4.26 -42.21 -13.68
N ALA A 460 3.59 -42.48 -12.55
CA ALA A 460 2.15 -42.23 -12.42
C ALA A 460 1.85 -40.72 -12.37
N PRO A 461 0.80 -40.23 -13.05
CA PRO A 461 0.44 -38.82 -13.04
C PRO A 461 0.09 -38.33 -11.63
N LYS A 462 0.47 -37.09 -11.31
CA LYS A 462 0.21 -36.47 -10.01
C LYS A 462 -0.62 -35.21 -10.16
N THR A 463 -1.76 -35.12 -9.49
CA THR A 463 -2.56 -33.89 -9.47
C THR A 463 -1.97 -32.88 -8.48
N LEU A 464 -1.73 -31.67 -8.96
CA LEU A 464 -1.33 -30.50 -8.18
C LEU A 464 -2.52 -29.53 -8.13
N THR A 465 -2.71 -28.86 -7.00
CA THR A 465 -3.69 -27.78 -6.86
C THR A 465 -2.97 -26.45 -6.73
N ALA A 466 -3.56 -25.40 -7.29
CA ALA A 466 -2.97 -24.08 -7.34
C ALA A 466 -4.05 -22.99 -7.44
N THR A 467 -3.66 -21.75 -7.22
CA THR A 467 -4.51 -20.57 -7.37
C THR A 467 -3.79 -19.52 -8.21
N VAL A 468 -4.45 -19.06 -9.28
CA VAL A 468 -4.07 -17.82 -9.98
C VAL A 468 -4.72 -16.66 -9.23
N THR A 469 -3.98 -15.62 -8.88
CA THR A 469 -4.51 -14.36 -8.34
C THR A 469 -4.25 -13.22 -9.29
N GLY A 470 -5.18 -12.28 -9.39
CA GLY A 470 -5.12 -11.23 -10.40
C GLY A 470 -6.38 -10.37 -10.46
N LYS A 471 -6.71 -9.88 -11.66
CA LYS A 471 -7.89 -9.04 -11.92
C LYS A 471 -8.66 -9.51 -13.14
N PHE A 472 -9.97 -9.28 -13.14
CA PHE A 472 -10.89 -9.65 -14.22
C PHE A 472 -10.85 -11.14 -14.56
N LEU A 473 -10.64 -11.97 -13.53
CA LEU A 473 -10.44 -13.40 -13.65
C LEU A 473 -11.76 -14.21 -13.69
N THR A 474 -12.92 -13.60 -13.46
CA THR A 474 -14.22 -14.32 -13.45
C THR A 474 -14.45 -15.05 -14.78
N ALA A 475 -14.89 -16.31 -14.69
CA ALA A 475 -15.07 -17.22 -15.83
C ALA A 475 -13.79 -17.45 -16.69
N GLY A 476 -12.62 -17.08 -16.17
CA GLY A 476 -11.34 -17.37 -16.80
C GLY A 476 -10.98 -18.85 -16.71
N THR A 477 -10.37 -19.38 -17.76
CA THR A 477 -9.76 -20.71 -17.79
C THR A 477 -8.24 -20.54 -17.85
N PRO A 478 -7.49 -20.93 -16.80
CA PRO A 478 -6.04 -20.90 -16.81
C PRO A 478 -5.49 -22.00 -17.74
N ALA A 479 -4.40 -21.68 -18.41
CA ALA A 479 -3.65 -22.58 -19.28
C ALA A 479 -2.15 -22.38 -19.06
N ILE A 480 -1.38 -23.46 -19.18
CA ILE A 480 0.08 -23.39 -19.30
C ILE A 480 0.37 -23.42 -20.79
N THR A 481 0.96 -22.36 -21.33
CA THR A 481 1.19 -22.20 -22.77
C THR A 481 2.55 -22.69 -23.22
N SER A 482 3.52 -22.72 -22.30
CA SER A 482 4.87 -23.23 -22.57
C SER A 482 5.57 -23.62 -21.28
N ILE A 483 6.49 -24.58 -21.42
CA ILE A 483 7.38 -25.04 -20.36
C ILE A 483 8.81 -24.87 -20.84
N THR A 484 9.61 -24.10 -20.11
CA THR A 484 11.06 -24.03 -20.34
C THR A 484 11.75 -24.83 -19.24
N LEU A 485 12.51 -25.85 -19.61
CA LEU A 485 13.26 -26.67 -18.67
C LEU A 485 14.42 -25.89 -18.05
N ALA A 486 15.02 -26.43 -16.99
CA ALA A 486 16.11 -25.78 -16.26
C ALA A 486 17.37 -25.51 -17.13
N ASP A 487 17.55 -26.29 -18.20
CA ASP A 487 18.62 -26.12 -19.19
C ASP A 487 18.31 -25.05 -20.26
N GLY A 488 17.12 -24.42 -20.20
CA GLY A 488 16.67 -23.40 -21.13
C GLY A 488 15.95 -23.94 -22.37
N THR A 489 15.84 -25.27 -22.54
CA THR A 489 15.10 -25.86 -23.67
C THR A 489 13.58 -25.79 -23.45
N THR A 490 12.81 -25.63 -24.52
CA THR A 490 11.35 -25.66 -24.46
C THR A 490 10.87 -27.10 -24.56
N ALA A 491 10.10 -27.54 -23.58
CA ALA A 491 9.47 -28.87 -23.57
C ALA A 491 8.09 -28.84 -24.24
N ASP A 492 7.68 -29.99 -24.78
CA ASP A 492 6.30 -30.20 -25.20
C ASP A 492 5.39 -30.21 -23.96
N THR A 493 4.47 -29.25 -23.90
CA THR A 493 3.62 -29.04 -22.72
C THR A 493 2.74 -30.26 -22.46
N ASP A 494 2.24 -30.92 -23.51
CA ASP A 494 1.34 -32.08 -23.40
C ASP A 494 2.06 -33.33 -22.85
N CYS A 495 3.40 -33.39 -22.92
CA CYS A 495 4.18 -34.47 -22.34
C CYS A 495 4.50 -34.27 -20.85
N TYR A 496 4.42 -33.05 -20.34
CA TYR A 496 4.76 -32.72 -18.94
C TYR A 496 3.53 -32.39 -18.10
N ILE A 497 2.52 -31.81 -18.72
CA ILE A 497 1.31 -31.31 -18.07
C ILE A 497 0.10 -31.89 -18.79
N GLY A 498 -0.74 -32.58 -18.02
CA GLY A 498 -2.03 -33.07 -18.47
C GLY A 498 -3.12 -32.02 -18.32
N LYS A 499 -4.36 -32.48 -18.11
CA LYS A 499 -5.52 -31.59 -18.07
C LYS A 499 -5.42 -30.56 -16.93
N ILE A 500 -5.64 -29.30 -17.27
CA ILE A 500 -5.88 -28.22 -16.31
C ILE A 500 -7.40 -28.10 -16.10
N ILE A 501 -7.84 -28.10 -14.85
CA ILE A 501 -9.25 -28.00 -14.46
C ILE A 501 -9.39 -26.84 -13.47
N ALA A 502 -9.97 -25.73 -13.93
CA ALA A 502 -10.41 -24.66 -13.04
C ALA A 502 -11.63 -25.11 -12.22
N ASP A 503 -11.75 -24.61 -10.99
CA ASP A 503 -12.96 -24.75 -10.18
C ASP A 503 -13.85 -23.50 -10.41
N PRO A 504 -14.81 -23.54 -11.35
CA PRO A 504 -15.59 -22.37 -11.72
C PRO A 504 -16.47 -21.87 -10.56
N LEU A 505 -16.84 -22.74 -9.61
CA LEU A 505 -17.67 -22.38 -8.47
C LEU A 505 -16.93 -21.55 -7.42
N LYS A 506 -15.60 -21.58 -7.45
CA LYS A 506 -14.73 -20.80 -6.57
C LYS A 506 -13.93 -19.73 -7.31
N SER A 507 -14.20 -19.55 -8.60
CA SER A 507 -13.55 -18.53 -9.41
C SER A 507 -14.24 -17.19 -9.21
N GLY A 508 -13.46 -16.14 -8.98
CA GLY A 508 -13.92 -14.75 -8.91
C GLY A 508 -12.93 -13.81 -9.57
N ASP A 509 -13.23 -12.51 -9.57
CA ASP A 509 -12.40 -11.53 -10.28
C ASP A 509 -10.97 -11.44 -9.73
N GLY A 510 -10.78 -11.75 -8.44
CA GLY A 510 -9.49 -11.72 -7.77
C GLY A 510 -8.70 -13.04 -7.84
N SER A 511 -9.34 -14.19 -8.08
CA SER A 511 -8.66 -15.49 -8.00
C SER A 511 -9.39 -16.63 -8.70
N ILE A 512 -8.61 -17.53 -9.30
CA ILE A 512 -9.07 -18.79 -9.92
C ILE A 512 -8.31 -19.96 -9.28
N PRO A 513 -8.95 -20.75 -8.40
CA PRO A 513 -8.40 -22.03 -8.01
C PRO A 513 -8.49 -23.03 -9.17
N PHE A 514 -7.42 -23.78 -9.39
CA PHE A 514 -7.34 -24.79 -10.43
C PHE A 514 -6.53 -26.02 -9.95
N SER A 515 -6.71 -27.12 -10.66
CA SER A 515 -5.89 -28.31 -10.54
C SER A 515 -5.22 -28.62 -11.87
N VAL A 516 -4.01 -29.17 -11.81
CA VAL A 516 -3.22 -29.53 -12.99
C VAL A 516 -2.60 -30.90 -12.76
N GLN A 517 -2.62 -31.75 -13.78
CA GLN A 517 -1.98 -33.06 -13.71
C GLN A 517 -0.53 -32.97 -14.19
N LEU A 518 0.42 -33.32 -13.33
CA LEU A 518 1.83 -33.46 -13.68
C LEU A 518 2.07 -34.86 -14.27
N LEU A 519 2.61 -34.92 -15.49
CA LEU A 519 2.90 -36.15 -16.23
C LEU A 519 4.38 -36.51 -16.24
N GLN A 520 5.27 -35.52 -16.07
CA GLN A 520 6.70 -35.75 -15.91
C GLN A 520 7.27 -34.91 -14.77
N THR A 521 8.35 -35.39 -14.17
CA THR A 521 9.07 -34.64 -13.12
C THR A 521 9.64 -33.34 -13.70
N LEU A 522 9.41 -32.22 -13.00
CA LEU A 522 9.98 -30.92 -13.34
C LEU A 522 11.11 -30.56 -12.38
N GLU A 523 12.21 -30.09 -12.94
CA GLU A 523 13.41 -29.73 -12.19
C GLU A 523 13.33 -28.30 -11.62
N SER A 524 14.11 -28.03 -10.57
CA SER A 524 14.26 -26.68 -10.03
C SER A 524 14.88 -25.77 -11.10
N GLY A 525 14.32 -24.58 -11.28
CA GLY A 525 14.69 -23.64 -12.35
C GLY A 525 13.81 -23.74 -13.61
N ALA A 526 12.98 -24.78 -13.76
CA ALA A 526 12.02 -24.84 -14.84
C ALA A 526 11.02 -23.66 -14.74
N LYS A 527 10.55 -23.17 -15.88
CA LYS A 527 9.57 -22.07 -15.99
C LYS A 527 8.29 -22.56 -16.65
N LEU A 528 7.17 -22.28 -16.00
CA LEU A 528 5.82 -22.52 -16.51
C LEU A 528 5.21 -21.18 -16.90
N SER A 529 4.87 -21.00 -18.17
CA SER A 529 4.24 -19.78 -18.67
C SER A 529 2.73 -19.94 -18.64
N PHE A 530 2.04 -19.10 -17.85
CA PHE A 530 0.60 -19.14 -17.64
C PHE A 530 -0.12 -18.05 -18.45
N GLN A 531 -1.29 -18.40 -18.96
CA GLN A 531 -2.27 -17.44 -19.46
C GLN A 531 -3.65 -17.78 -18.91
N VAL A 532 -4.51 -16.79 -18.75
CA VAL A 532 -5.92 -16.96 -18.42
C VAL A 532 -6.73 -16.46 -19.60
N THR A 533 -7.63 -17.31 -20.08
CA THR A 533 -8.51 -16.97 -21.19
C THR A 533 -9.96 -16.96 -20.72
N ARG A 534 -10.67 -15.86 -20.99
CA ARG A 534 -12.09 -15.70 -20.70
C ARG A 534 -12.88 -15.63 -22.00
N THR A 535 -14.04 -16.26 -22.01
CA THR A 535 -15.01 -16.13 -23.10
C THR A 535 -16.06 -15.12 -22.67
N VAL A 536 -16.30 -14.10 -23.47
CA VAL A 536 -17.27 -13.04 -23.20
C VAL A 536 -18.48 -13.29 -24.11
N ASP A 537 -19.66 -13.41 -23.50
CA ASP A 537 -20.91 -13.49 -24.25
C ASP A 537 -21.20 -12.10 -24.86
N PRO A 538 -21.35 -11.99 -26.19
CA PRO A 538 -21.70 -10.73 -26.82
C PRO A 538 -23.02 -10.14 -26.33
N SER A 539 -23.92 -10.92 -25.71
CA SER A 539 -25.13 -10.39 -25.06
C SER A 539 -24.82 -9.44 -23.90
N ASP A 540 -23.63 -9.55 -23.31
CA ASP A 540 -23.22 -8.76 -22.14
C ASP A 540 -22.48 -7.48 -22.52
N GLU A 541 -22.29 -7.18 -23.82
CA GLU A 541 -21.79 -5.88 -24.27
C GLU A 541 -22.95 -4.86 -24.36
N PRO A 542 -22.89 -3.75 -23.60
CA PRO A 542 -23.94 -2.73 -23.64
C PRO A 542 -23.98 -2.04 -25.01
N GLY A 543 -24.93 -2.44 -25.85
CA GLY A 543 -25.19 -1.83 -27.17
C GLY A 543 -25.24 -2.80 -28.36
N GLY A 544 -24.99 -4.10 -28.17
CA GLY A 544 -24.94 -5.09 -29.25
C GLY A 544 -26.29 -5.77 -29.53
N GLY A 545 -27.08 -5.22 -30.45
CA GLY A 545 -28.35 -5.82 -30.91
C GLY A 545 -28.21 -6.97 -31.93
N ASP A 546 -27.00 -7.32 -32.36
CA ASP A 546 -26.78 -8.36 -33.38
C ASP A 546 -26.38 -9.69 -32.73
N SER A 547 -27.37 -10.56 -32.59
CA SER A 547 -27.32 -11.93 -32.05
C SER A 547 -26.48 -12.94 -32.87
N GLY A 548 -25.62 -12.46 -33.77
CA GLY A 548 -24.80 -13.28 -34.67
C GLY A 548 -23.28 -13.22 -34.44
N SER A 549 -22.78 -12.42 -33.50
CA SER A 549 -21.34 -12.34 -33.22
C SER A 549 -20.84 -13.58 -32.47
N ALA A 550 -19.76 -14.18 -32.96
CA ALA A 550 -19.08 -15.26 -32.25
C ALA A 550 -18.55 -14.77 -30.88
N ASN A 551 -18.55 -15.66 -29.89
CA ASN A 551 -18.03 -15.34 -28.56
C ASN A 551 -16.62 -14.76 -28.64
N LYS A 552 -16.43 -13.58 -28.06
CA LYS A 552 -15.14 -12.89 -28.05
C LYS A 552 -14.28 -13.48 -26.96
N GLN A 553 -13.10 -13.98 -27.33
CA GLN A 553 -12.15 -14.54 -26.40
C GLN A 553 -11.13 -13.47 -25.99
N LEU A 554 -10.94 -13.28 -24.70
CA LEU A 554 -9.96 -12.36 -24.13
C LEU A 554 -8.90 -13.16 -23.37
N THR A 555 -7.64 -12.93 -23.70
CA THR A 555 -6.51 -13.67 -23.13
C THR A 555 -5.58 -12.72 -22.40
N SER A 556 -5.14 -13.12 -21.21
CA SER A 556 -4.17 -12.35 -20.42
C SER A 556 -2.80 -12.29 -21.09
N SER A 557 -1.96 -11.36 -20.64
CA SER A 557 -0.52 -11.48 -20.85
C SER A 557 0.01 -12.78 -20.19
N THR A 558 1.12 -13.27 -20.71
CA THR A 558 1.82 -14.43 -20.14
C THR A 558 2.44 -14.09 -18.78
N TYR A 559 2.27 -14.96 -17.79
CA TYR A 559 2.93 -14.90 -16.49
C TYR A 559 3.89 -16.08 -16.32
N ASP A 560 5.18 -15.81 -16.12
CA ASP A 560 6.18 -16.86 -15.94
C ASP A 560 6.35 -17.22 -14.46
N TYR A 561 5.95 -18.44 -14.12
CA TYR A 561 6.20 -19.04 -12.82
C TYR A 561 7.49 -19.87 -12.89
N THR A 562 8.53 -19.45 -12.18
CA THR A 562 9.79 -20.20 -12.09
C THR A 562 9.73 -21.13 -10.87
N LEU A 563 9.89 -22.43 -11.09
CA LEU A 563 9.98 -23.41 -10.02
C LEU A 563 11.27 -23.14 -9.24
N GLN A 564 11.13 -22.81 -7.97
CA GLN A 564 12.26 -22.68 -7.05
C GLN A 564 12.02 -23.57 -5.86
N PHE A 565 12.71 -24.70 -5.83
CA PHE A 565 12.83 -25.55 -4.65
C PHE A 565 14.28 -25.90 -4.40
N GLU A 566 14.66 -26.10 -3.14
CA GLU A 566 16.00 -26.60 -2.84
C GLU A 566 16.14 -28.02 -3.42
N PRO A 567 17.11 -28.26 -4.32
CA PRO A 567 17.36 -29.60 -4.80
C PRO A 567 17.72 -30.48 -3.62
N GLY A 568 17.22 -31.71 -3.59
CA GLY A 568 17.66 -32.69 -2.58
C GLY A 568 19.18 -32.91 -2.67
N ALA A 569 19.80 -33.39 -1.58
CA ALA A 569 21.21 -33.74 -1.64
C ALA A 569 21.45 -34.80 -2.75
N PRO A 570 22.44 -34.61 -3.64
CA PRO A 570 22.76 -35.59 -4.67
C PRO A 570 23.00 -36.97 -4.05
N GLN A 571 22.61 -38.05 -4.72
CA GLN A 571 22.95 -39.41 -4.29
C GLN A 571 23.69 -40.11 -5.41
N LEU A 572 24.88 -40.63 -5.14
CA LEU A 572 25.68 -41.39 -6.10
C LEU A 572 25.40 -42.89 -5.95
N THR A 573 25.10 -43.54 -7.07
CA THR A 573 24.89 -44.99 -7.13
C THR A 573 26.13 -45.71 -7.70
N ALA A 574 26.72 -45.20 -8.77
CA ALA A 574 27.89 -45.81 -9.41
C ALA A 574 28.78 -44.78 -10.10
N VAL A 575 30.03 -45.15 -10.33
CA VAL A 575 31.01 -44.39 -11.10
C VAL A 575 31.66 -45.31 -12.12
N ALA A 576 31.70 -44.87 -13.38
CA ALA A 576 32.42 -45.52 -14.46
C ALA A 576 33.47 -44.55 -15.02
N ILE A 577 34.65 -45.05 -15.36
CA ILE A 577 35.73 -44.28 -15.99
C ILE A 577 36.04 -44.94 -17.32
N ASP A 578 36.09 -44.14 -18.38
CA ASP A 578 36.38 -44.63 -19.72
C ASP A 578 37.83 -45.12 -19.82
N LYS A 579 38.03 -46.25 -20.52
CA LYS A 579 39.34 -46.91 -20.70
C LYS A 579 40.02 -47.32 -19.40
N ASP A 580 39.25 -47.52 -18.35
CA ASP A 580 39.79 -47.85 -17.04
C ASP A 580 40.68 -49.10 -17.01
N THR A 581 40.39 -50.07 -17.87
CA THR A 581 41.15 -51.33 -17.98
C THR A 581 42.59 -51.18 -18.44
N ASP A 582 43.00 -50.04 -18.99
CA ASP A 582 44.38 -49.79 -19.44
C ASP A 582 45.19 -49.04 -18.37
N PRO A 583 46.13 -49.68 -17.66
CA PRO A 583 46.98 -49.02 -16.68
C PRO A 583 47.80 -47.86 -17.27
N ALA A 584 48.07 -47.87 -18.58
CA ALA A 584 48.82 -46.79 -19.24
C ALA A 584 48.02 -45.48 -19.34
N SER A 585 46.70 -45.53 -19.18
CA SER A 585 45.83 -44.35 -19.14
C SER A 585 45.99 -43.54 -17.85
N TRP A 586 46.52 -44.15 -16.78
CA TRP A 586 46.67 -43.55 -15.44
C TRP A 586 48.01 -42.80 -15.23
N LYS A 587 48.61 -42.28 -16.30
CA LYS A 587 49.88 -41.56 -16.26
C LYS A 587 49.71 -40.08 -15.84
N PRO A 588 50.75 -39.45 -15.26
CA PRO A 588 50.72 -38.03 -14.94
C PRO A 588 50.26 -37.14 -16.08
N GLY A 589 49.36 -36.19 -15.80
CA GLY A 589 48.83 -35.26 -16.79
C GLY A 589 47.86 -35.85 -17.82
N ALA A 590 47.51 -37.14 -17.73
CA ALA A 590 46.46 -37.71 -18.57
C ALA A 590 45.09 -37.16 -18.18
N THR A 591 44.20 -37.03 -19.16
CA THR A 591 42.80 -36.68 -18.95
C THR A 591 41.95 -37.93 -19.14
N LEU A 592 41.23 -38.32 -18.09
CA LEU A 592 40.27 -39.40 -18.08
C LEU A 592 38.86 -38.82 -18.23
N THR A 593 38.00 -39.49 -18.97
CA THR A 593 36.56 -39.19 -19.01
C THR A 593 35.80 -40.25 -18.24
N GLY A 594 34.64 -39.90 -17.71
CA GLY A 594 33.83 -40.85 -16.98
C GLY A 594 32.42 -40.34 -16.72
N GLU A 595 31.67 -41.17 -16.02
CA GLU A 595 30.27 -40.96 -15.72
C GLU A 595 29.97 -41.36 -14.29
N VAL A 596 29.14 -40.56 -13.63
CA VAL A 596 28.53 -40.87 -12.34
C VAL A 596 27.03 -41.00 -12.54
N THR A 597 26.45 -42.09 -12.06
CA THR A 597 25.00 -42.32 -12.06
C THR A 597 24.45 -42.19 -10.64
N GLY A 598 23.24 -41.65 -10.51
CA GLY A 598 22.68 -41.30 -9.21
C GLY A 598 21.29 -40.67 -9.26
N THR A 599 20.93 -39.89 -8.24
CA THR A 599 19.75 -39.02 -8.23
C THR A 599 20.12 -37.61 -7.83
N ASN A 600 19.33 -36.63 -8.26
CA ASN A 600 19.56 -35.19 -8.03
C ASN A 600 20.96 -34.73 -8.49
N LEU A 601 21.43 -35.17 -9.66
CA LEU A 601 22.77 -34.82 -10.17
C LEU A 601 22.81 -33.58 -11.09
N THR A 602 21.66 -32.99 -11.47
CA THR A 602 21.63 -31.81 -12.35
C THR A 602 22.33 -30.62 -11.71
N GLY A 603 23.35 -30.08 -12.37
CA GLY A 603 24.12 -28.93 -11.85
C GLY A 603 25.07 -29.26 -10.70
N ALA A 604 25.22 -30.53 -10.34
CA ALA A 604 26.16 -30.94 -9.30
C ALA A 604 27.61 -30.67 -9.73
N THR A 605 28.43 -30.29 -8.77
CA THR A 605 29.90 -30.24 -8.92
C THR A 605 30.50 -31.51 -8.34
N LEU A 606 31.39 -32.15 -9.09
CA LEU A 606 32.03 -33.38 -8.67
C LEU A 606 33.38 -33.08 -8.00
N THR A 607 33.64 -33.74 -6.88
CA THR A 607 34.95 -33.76 -6.22
C THR A 607 35.39 -35.21 -6.09
N ALA A 608 36.67 -35.48 -6.35
CA ALA A 608 37.22 -36.81 -6.21
C ALA A 608 38.47 -36.77 -5.33
N THR A 609 38.65 -37.79 -4.50
CA THR A 609 39.85 -37.93 -3.66
C THR A 609 40.48 -39.28 -3.93
N ALA A 610 41.74 -39.28 -4.33
CA ALA A 610 42.52 -40.51 -4.46
C ALA A 610 43.20 -40.83 -3.13
N LEU A 611 43.06 -42.08 -2.68
CA LEU A 611 43.82 -42.64 -1.57
C LEU A 611 44.75 -43.73 -2.14
N PRO A 612 46.03 -43.39 -2.41
CA PRO A 612 47.01 -44.35 -2.85
C PRO A 612 47.38 -45.33 -1.72
N PRO A 613 48.03 -46.46 -2.06
CA PRO A 613 48.47 -47.46 -1.07
C PRO A 613 49.43 -46.91 0.01
N ASP A 614 50.08 -45.77 -0.25
CA ASP A 614 50.98 -45.10 0.69
C ASP A 614 50.24 -44.29 1.78
N GLY A 615 48.91 -44.19 1.68
CA GLY A 615 48.05 -43.48 2.62
C GLY A 615 47.97 -41.96 2.43
N LYS A 616 48.63 -41.38 1.42
CA LYS A 616 48.61 -39.93 1.19
C LYS A 616 47.48 -39.52 0.26
N SER A 617 46.42 -38.93 0.82
CA SER A 617 45.27 -38.43 0.07
C SER A 617 45.64 -37.33 -0.95
N VAL A 618 45.16 -37.44 -2.18
CA VAL A 618 45.29 -36.44 -3.25
C VAL A 618 43.90 -35.99 -3.70
N THR A 619 43.61 -34.70 -3.57
CA THR A 619 42.35 -34.12 -4.07
C THR A 619 42.44 -33.90 -5.57
N LEU A 620 41.39 -34.34 -6.27
CA LEU A 620 41.20 -34.20 -7.70
C LEU A 620 39.96 -33.34 -7.95
N SER A 621 39.99 -32.54 -9.01
CA SER A 621 38.89 -31.64 -9.40
C SER A 621 38.35 -32.02 -10.77
N PRO A 622 37.48 -33.06 -10.87
CA PRO A 622 36.79 -33.35 -12.11
C PRO A 622 35.97 -32.15 -12.57
N THR A 623 36.04 -31.85 -13.87
CA THR A 623 35.19 -30.84 -14.51
C THR A 623 33.95 -31.54 -15.07
N THR A 624 32.77 -31.10 -14.66
CA THR A 624 31.51 -31.64 -15.15
C THR A 624 31.24 -31.13 -16.57
N THR A 625 30.87 -32.03 -17.48
CA THR A 625 30.68 -31.71 -18.90
C THR A 625 29.20 -31.67 -19.28
N THR A 626 28.42 -32.63 -18.80
CA THR A 626 26.96 -32.65 -18.91
C THR A 626 26.36 -33.18 -17.61
N SER A 627 25.18 -32.70 -17.25
CA SER A 627 24.47 -33.17 -16.06
C SER A 627 22.98 -33.31 -16.37
N SER A 628 22.41 -34.40 -15.88
CA SER A 628 20.98 -34.69 -15.85
C SER A 628 20.62 -35.19 -14.44
N PRO A 629 19.34 -35.39 -14.09
CA PRO A 629 18.98 -35.86 -12.75
C PRO A 629 19.62 -37.19 -12.37
N ALA A 630 19.81 -38.08 -13.36
CA ALA A 630 20.26 -39.45 -13.15
C ALA A 630 21.75 -39.67 -13.46
N LYS A 631 22.37 -38.76 -14.20
CA LYS A 631 23.68 -38.98 -14.82
C LYS A 631 24.48 -37.68 -14.91
N LEU A 632 25.77 -37.76 -14.56
CA LEU A 632 26.72 -36.66 -14.64
C LEU A 632 28.00 -37.16 -15.32
N THR A 633 28.36 -36.58 -16.46
CA THR A 633 29.61 -36.90 -17.15
C THR A 633 30.71 -35.92 -16.72
N PHE A 634 31.93 -36.42 -16.60
CA PHE A 634 33.06 -35.62 -16.13
C PHE A 634 34.34 -35.87 -16.95
N SER A 635 35.24 -34.90 -16.86
CA SER A 635 36.62 -34.98 -17.32
C SER A 635 37.56 -34.74 -16.14
N LEU A 636 38.52 -35.64 -15.93
CA LEU A 636 39.43 -35.67 -14.78
C LEU A 636 40.87 -35.64 -15.29
N THR A 637 41.58 -34.54 -15.05
CA THR A 637 43.00 -34.44 -15.36
C THR A 637 43.83 -34.90 -14.16
N LEU A 638 44.69 -35.89 -14.38
CA LEU A 638 45.55 -36.46 -13.35
C LEU A 638 46.68 -35.50 -12.98
N PRO A 639 47.05 -35.41 -11.70
CA PRO A 639 48.13 -34.52 -11.25
C PRO A 639 49.49 -34.98 -11.81
N ALA A 640 50.53 -34.17 -11.60
CA ALA A 640 51.90 -34.48 -12.03
C ALA A 640 52.47 -35.75 -11.36
N GLN A 641 51.83 -36.27 -10.32
CA GLN A 641 52.15 -37.55 -9.69
C GLN A 641 51.21 -38.63 -10.25
N ALA A 642 51.78 -39.78 -10.62
CA ALA A 642 51.00 -40.91 -11.12
C ALA A 642 50.09 -41.44 -10.00
N ILE A 643 48.85 -41.80 -10.33
CA ILE A 643 47.98 -42.50 -9.39
C ILE A 643 48.32 -43.99 -9.48
N PRO A 644 48.90 -44.62 -8.44
CA PRO A 644 49.30 -46.02 -8.51
C PRO A 644 48.12 -46.96 -8.76
N ALA A 645 48.37 -48.04 -9.48
CA ALA A 645 47.41 -49.12 -9.65
C ALA A 645 46.97 -49.68 -8.28
N GLY A 646 45.67 -49.95 -8.11
CA GLY A 646 45.08 -50.36 -6.84
C GLY A 646 44.71 -49.21 -5.87
N SER A 647 44.93 -47.95 -6.25
CA SER A 647 44.42 -46.80 -5.49
C SER A 647 42.89 -46.79 -5.46
N GLN A 648 42.31 -46.24 -4.38
CA GLN A 648 40.87 -46.01 -4.27
C GLN A 648 40.55 -44.55 -4.55
N LEU A 649 39.71 -44.29 -5.55
CA LEU A 649 39.10 -43.00 -5.76
C LEU A 649 37.77 -42.93 -5.02
N THR A 650 37.51 -41.83 -4.32
CA THR A 650 36.23 -41.56 -3.68
C THR A 650 35.61 -40.32 -4.31
N PHE A 651 34.45 -40.48 -4.94
CA PHE A 651 33.69 -39.42 -5.59
C PHE A 651 32.60 -38.91 -4.66
N ILE A 652 32.42 -37.59 -4.65
CA ILE A 652 31.38 -36.87 -3.93
C ILE A 652 30.83 -35.79 -4.86
N ALA A 653 29.53 -35.78 -5.05
CA ALA A 653 28.81 -34.71 -5.76
C ALA A 653 28.31 -33.67 -4.76
N ASN A 654 28.37 -32.40 -5.15
CA ASN A 654 27.95 -31.29 -4.32
C ASN A 654 27.01 -30.36 -5.08
N HIS A 655 25.93 -29.96 -4.43
CA HIS A 655 25.04 -28.87 -4.86
C HIS A 655 25.24 -27.65 -3.97
N ALA A 656 25.10 -26.47 -4.56
CA ALA A 656 24.76 -25.28 -3.80
C ALA A 656 23.24 -25.24 -3.63
N SER A 657 22.75 -25.17 -2.39
CA SER A 657 21.34 -24.91 -2.13
C SER A 657 21.00 -23.46 -2.52
N ALA A 658 19.70 -23.16 -2.61
CA ALA A 658 19.24 -21.78 -2.82
C ALA A 658 19.69 -20.82 -1.70
N THR A 659 19.89 -21.37 -0.49
CA THR A 659 20.43 -20.64 0.68
C THR A 659 21.97 -20.54 0.69
N GLY A 660 22.66 -21.09 -0.31
CA GLY A 660 24.12 -21.14 -0.41
C GLY A 660 24.76 -22.25 0.45
N ALA A 661 23.97 -23.07 1.13
CA ALA A 661 24.46 -24.22 1.88
C ALA A 661 24.93 -25.33 0.92
N LYS A 662 26.04 -25.98 1.25
CA LYS A 662 26.58 -27.08 0.43
C LYS A 662 25.88 -28.39 0.76
N LEU A 663 25.07 -28.90 -0.17
CA LEU A 663 24.47 -30.23 -0.07
C LEU A 663 25.42 -31.27 -0.67
N THR A 664 25.79 -32.26 0.12
CA THR A 664 26.84 -33.22 -0.22
C THR A 664 26.25 -34.61 -0.39
N SER A 665 26.68 -35.34 -1.43
CA SER A 665 26.23 -36.70 -1.65
C SER A 665 26.82 -37.71 -0.68
N ASN A 666 26.25 -38.92 -0.66
CA ASN A 666 27.00 -40.09 -0.25
C ASN A 666 28.25 -40.27 -1.15
N SER A 667 29.27 -40.92 -0.60
CA SER A 667 30.50 -41.20 -1.35
C SER A 667 30.34 -42.44 -2.24
N SER A 668 30.81 -42.38 -3.48
CA SER A 668 30.97 -43.57 -4.33
C SER A 668 32.44 -43.89 -4.54
N ARG A 669 32.82 -45.17 -4.43
CA ARG A 669 34.22 -45.61 -4.51
C ARG A 669 34.49 -46.28 -5.85
N TYR A 670 35.68 -46.02 -6.39
CA TYR A 670 36.17 -46.59 -7.62
C TYR A 670 37.61 -47.10 -7.42
N SER A 671 37.88 -48.34 -7.83
CA SER A 671 39.21 -48.96 -7.67
C SER A 671 40.01 -48.83 -8.97
N VAL A 672 41.18 -48.19 -8.92
CA VAL A 672 42.08 -48.13 -10.07
C VAL A 672 42.55 -49.55 -10.42
N PRO A 673 42.35 -50.05 -11.65
CA PRO A 673 42.67 -51.43 -11.99
C PRO A 673 44.12 -51.78 -11.70
N LYS A 674 44.32 -52.96 -11.09
CA LYS A 674 45.66 -53.47 -10.82
C LYS A 674 46.25 -53.96 -12.15
N THR A 675 47.45 -53.50 -12.50
CA THR A 675 48.19 -54.08 -13.63
C THR A 675 48.28 -55.58 -13.41
N ALA A 676 47.68 -56.37 -14.30
CA ALA A 676 47.79 -57.81 -14.23
C ALA A 676 49.28 -58.14 -14.30
N THR A 677 49.88 -58.58 -13.19
CA THR A 677 51.22 -59.13 -13.20
C THR A 677 51.15 -60.35 -14.08
N THR A 678 51.63 -60.25 -15.32
CA THR A 678 51.86 -61.39 -16.18
C THR A 678 52.62 -62.42 -15.34
N PRO A 679 52.07 -63.60 -15.05
CA PRO A 679 52.72 -64.56 -14.18
C PRO A 679 54.05 -64.93 -14.81
N THR A 680 55.15 -64.45 -14.21
CA THR A 680 56.50 -64.81 -14.63
C THR A 680 56.60 -66.32 -14.49
N THR A 681 56.70 -67.01 -15.62
CA THR A 681 56.85 -68.46 -15.68
C THR A 681 58.20 -68.80 -15.07
N SER A 682 58.21 -69.12 -13.78
CA SER A 682 59.37 -69.68 -13.08
C SER A 682 59.69 -71.02 -13.72
N SER A 683 60.81 -71.11 -14.43
CA SER A 683 61.40 -72.38 -14.88
C SER A 683 61.84 -73.17 -13.65
N ASN A 684 60.95 -74.03 -13.13
CA ASN A 684 61.28 -74.90 -12.02
C ASN A 684 62.19 -76.05 -12.48
N SER A 685 63.38 -76.08 -11.85
CA SER A 685 64.23 -77.25 -11.67
C SER A 685 63.41 -78.45 -11.18
N THR A 686 63.64 -79.58 -11.84
CA THR A 686 63.11 -80.91 -11.58
C THR A 686 63.24 -81.29 -10.10
N SER A 687 62.11 -81.56 -9.44
CA SER A 687 62.07 -82.37 -8.22
C SER A 687 60.80 -83.21 -8.20
N LYS A 688 61.04 -84.52 -8.25
CA LYS A 688 60.11 -85.64 -8.37
C LYS A 688 59.43 -85.86 -7.02
N ILE A 689 58.11 -85.68 -6.94
CA ILE A 689 57.32 -86.11 -5.76
C ILE A 689 56.05 -86.86 -6.22
N THR A 690 55.89 -87.99 -5.56
CA THR A 690 54.99 -89.13 -5.76
C THR A 690 53.51 -88.78 -5.59
N THR A 691 52.69 -89.20 -6.55
CA THR A 691 51.22 -89.12 -6.52
C THR A 691 50.61 -90.10 -5.51
N ARG A 692 49.82 -89.59 -4.56
CA ARG A 692 48.85 -90.39 -3.77
C ARG A 692 47.43 -89.97 -4.17
N LYS A 693 46.69 -90.95 -4.70
CA LYS A 693 45.31 -90.87 -5.22
C LYS A 693 44.28 -90.59 -4.10
N PRO A 694 43.45 -89.54 -4.20
CA PRO A 694 42.30 -89.38 -3.31
C PRO A 694 41.09 -90.20 -3.77
N ALA A 695 40.36 -90.72 -2.79
CA ALA A 695 39.22 -91.62 -2.93
C ALA A 695 37.93 -90.91 -3.36
N ALA A 696 37.08 -91.66 -4.07
CA ALA A 696 35.77 -91.24 -4.55
C ALA A 696 34.75 -91.00 -3.41
N PRO A 697 33.82 -90.03 -3.56
CA PRO A 697 32.79 -89.76 -2.57
C PRO A 697 31.65 -90.81 -2.62
N LYS A 698 31.23 -91.27 -1.43
CA LYS A 698 30.04 -92.11 -1.21
C LYS A 698 28.76 -91.27 -1.32
N PRO A 699 27.66 -91.83 -1.88
CA PRO A 699 26.38 -91.14 -2.03
C PRO A 699 25.40 -91.48 -0.89
N LYS A 700 24.22 -90.81 -0.97
CA LYS A 700 22.91 -91.08 -0.31
C LYS A 700 22.61 -90.19 0.90
N HIS A 701 21.37 -89.83 1.21
CA HIS A 701 20.02 -89.88 0.60
C HIS A 701 19.13 -88.98 1.51
N GLN A 702 17.94 -88.62 1.00
CA GLN A 702 16.66 -88.37 1.70
C GLN A 702 16.68 -87.84 3.14
#